data_AF-A0A0D2E9G1-F1
#
_entry.id   AF-A0A0D2E9G1-F1
#
_cell.length_a   1.000
_cell.length_b   1.000
_cell.length_c   1.000
_cell.angle_alpha   90.00
_cell.angle_beta   90.00
_cell.angle_gamma   90.00
#
_symmetry.space_group_name_H-M   'P 1'
#
loop_
_entity.id
_entity.type
_entity.pdbx_description
1 polymer ?
#
loop_
_entity_poly.entity_id
_entity_poly.type
_entity_poly.pdbx_seq_one_letter_code
_entity_poly.pdbx_strand_id
1 'polypeptide(L)'
;MVCVCPVLCSLSSHSVPDLFQTDHHDYSISKTSSYLDLSILYGDTQSDQNNMRTFKDGKIKPDCFAEERLLAFPPACGVMLIMLNRFHNYVVEQLALINENGRFTRPSDRLPKDGAPAAWRKYDNDLFQTGRLITCGLYINITLYDYLRTIVNLNRTNSTWTLDPRLDKPKTFGSDGTPRGIGNQVSAEFSLSYRWHSCIGQMDEAWTEMVYQELFGKAPDSVSLQELMAGLGKYDHELPADPLARPFAHLKRCADGKFDDGDLSKIMQAGVEEVAGAFGARNIPKCLRAITILGIMQGRSWNLCTLNEYRKFFGLKTYDTFEEVNRDPHIAEQLKHLYEHPDYIELYPGLAVEEYKEPMAPGVGICPTHTVSRVVLSDAVALVRGDRFYTLDYNPKNLTNWGYLEVAYDLGVNQGCVFYKLILRTLPNHFMPNSIYAHYPMTVPAENAKIMQNLGRYHDYDWSRPTYIPTRVNLTSYQSAKYLLERSQDFTVMWNDGLSFVMGEGGRKFCLGGDTVLHRKQRELMHGLLYREKWHEHIKNFYEYITLRLLHEKSCTIAGINQVDLTRDVGNLAHVHFAANVFSLPLKTAENPAGIFTEQEMWMAMSVIFTAIFFDFEPTKSFPLRLVARKLATMLGKLIEINVKSVTTTSFASNFLDSFRENENALAEYGIHMIRRLSQSGMSTYDVGLSQIMPTAVAMVPNQSQVFSQIMDHYLSDEGLEHLPEIQRLARIDSRESDEKLLRYVNEGIRLNGTFGSYRRSEVSHVFNDDGRQVAVKPGDKVFCSFVGAARDPNIFPNPDRVRLDRPRDSYLHYGIGDHTCLGKEASMVALTAMLRTVGKLQNLRRAPGPQGQLKKVPRPGGFYVYMRDDHGSYFVFPCTFKVHYDGPLPSFRRGRAEH
;
A
#
# COMPACT_ATOMS: atom_id res chain seq x y z
N MET A 1 -24.97 -23.27 -3.34
CA MET A 1 -23.59 -22.80 -3.12
C MET A 1 -23.59 -21.29 -2.92
N VAL A 2 -22.71 -20.76 -2.07
CA VAL A 2 -22.42 -19.32 -2.02
C VAL A 2 -21.82 -18.94 -3.39
N CYS A 3 -22.25 -17.82 -4.01
CA CYS A 3 -21.77 -17.36 -5.31
C CYS A 3 -20.28 -16.95 -5.30
N VAL A 4 -19.42 -17.96 -5.11
CA VAL A 4 -17.96 -17.90 -5.16
C VAL A 4 -17.53 -17.99 -6.62
N CYS A 5 -16.46 -17.31 -6.98
CA CYS A 5 -16.00 -17.25 -8.36
C CYS A 5 -14.81 -18.20 -8.65
N PRO A 6 -14.52 -18.48 -9.92
CA PRO A 6 -13.35 -19.25 -10.36
C PRO A 6 -11.99 -18.78 -9.82
N VAL A 7 -11.81 -17.50 -9.45
CA VAL A 7 -10.56 -17.03 -8.84
C VAL A 7 -10.25 -17.75 -7.52
N LEU A 8 -11.28 -18.09 -6.73
CA LEU A 8 -11.09 -18.91 -5.52
C LEU A 8 -10.59 -20.31 -5.88
N CYS A 9 -11.24 -20.95 -6.86
CA CYS A 9 -10.90 -22.29 -7.32
C CYS A 9 -9.51 -22.34 -7.97
N SER A 10 -9.11 -21.26 -8.62
CA SER A 10 -7.80 -21.13 -9.22
C SER A 10 -6.71 -21.15 -8.14
N LEU A 11 -6.91 -20.55 -6.95
CA LEU A 11 -5.96 -20.66 -5.83
C LEU A 11 -5.85 -22.09 -5.29
N SER A 12 -6.94 -22.86 -5.26
CA SER A 12 -6.84 -24.31 -5.01
C SER A 12 -6.10 -25.04 -6.14
N SER A 13 -6.33 -24.66 -7.39
CA SER A 13 -5.61 -25.20 -8.56
C SER A 13 -4.13 -24.82 -8.58
N HIS A 14 -3.69 -23.83 -7.81
CA HIS A 14 -2.27 -23.55 -7.50
C HIS A 14 -1.76 -24.41 -6.35
N SER A 15 -2.52 -24.49 -5.26
CA SER A 15 -2.12 -25.23 -4.06
C SER A 15 -1.93 -26.72 -4.34
N VAL A 16 -2.68 -27.28 -5.31
CA VAL A 16 -2.57 -28.69 -5.69
C VAL A 16 -1.19 -29.02 -6.32
N PRO A 17 -0.77 -28.40 -7.43
CA PRO A 17 0.56 -28.66 -7.99
C PRO A 17 1.72 -28.18 -7.11
N ASP A 18 1.52 -27.17 -6.25
CA ASP A 18 2.54 -26.71 -5.29
C ASP A 18 2.82 -27.70 -4.15
N LEU A 19 1.90 -28.65 -3.93
CA LEU A 19 2.00 -29.65 -2.87
C LEU A 19 2.03 -31.09 -3.39
N PHE A 20 1.43 -31.35 -4.55
CA PHE A 20 1.21 -32.69 -5.09
C PHE A 20 1.69 -32.82 -6.53
N GLN A 21 2.73 -33.62 -6.71
CA GLN A 21 3.18 -34.05 -8.01
C GLN A 21 3.72 -35.47 -7.92
N THR A 22 2.88 -36.47 -8.21
CA THR A 22 3.29 -37.87 -8.17
C THR A 22 4.22 -38.18 -9.36
N ASP A 23 5.31 -38.91 -9.13
CA ASP A 23 6.15 -39.42 -10.21
C ASP A 23 5.39 -40.46 -11.06
N HIS A 24 5.58 -40.42 -12.38
CA HIS A 24 4.83 -41.28 -13.32
C HIS A 24 5.39 -42.71 -13.45
N HIS A 25 6.58 -42.99 -12.93
CA HIS A 25 7.22 -44.30 -12.92
C HIS A 25 7.08 -44.97 -11.55
N ASP A 26 7.24 -44.20 -10.46
CA ASP A 26 7.08 -44.66 -9.08
C ASP A 26 6.05 -43.79 -8.34
N TYR A 27 4.85 -44.34 -8.19
CA TYR A 27 3.73 -43.62 -7.58
C TYR A 27 3.90 -43.37 -6.08
N SER A 28 4.94 -43.93 -5.43
CA SER A 28 5.25 -43.67 -4.02
C SER A 28 6.04 -42.37 -3.81
N ILE A 29 6.54 -41.75 -4.88
CA ILE A 29 7.41 -40.56 -4.82
C ILE A 29 6.64 -39.30 -5.23
N SER A 30 6.80 -38.23 -4.44
CA SER A 30 6.43 -36.86 -4.82
C SER A 30 7.63 -36.15 -5.44
N LYS A 31 7.42 -35.49 -6.59
CA LYS A 31 8.41 -34.64 -7.28
C LYS A 31 8.46 -33.21 -6.78
N THR A 32 7.44 -32.79 -6.03
CA THR A 32 7.35 -31.43 -5.50
C THR A 32 7.63 -31.41 -4.00
N SER A 33 7.99 -30.22 -3.52
CA SER A 33 8.15 -29.97 -2.10
C SER A 33 6.81 -30.13 -1.37
N SER A 34 6.82 -30.62 -0.13
CA SER A 34 5.60 -30.61 0.69
C SER A 34 5.33 -29.25 1.33
N TYR A 35 5.92 -28.17 0.83
CA TYR A 35 5.78 -26.82 1.39
C TYR A 35 5.03 -25.91 0.42
N LEU A 36 4.29 -24.94 0.95
CA LEU A 36 3.66 -23.89 0.15
C LEU A 36 4.70 -22.84 -0.28
N ASP A 37 5.75 -23.25 -0.99
CA ASP A 37 6.93 -22.43 -1.26
C ASP A 37 6.94 -21.78 -2.65
N LEU A 38 5.75 -21.78 -3.31
CA LEU A 38 5.53 -21.31 -4.67
C LEU A 38 6.47 -21.98 -5.69
N SER A 39 6.75 -23.27 -5.51
CA SER A 39 7.45 -24.12 -6.48
C SER A 39 6.80 -24.05 -7.87
N ILE A 40 5.50 -23.87 -7.96
CA ILE A 40 4.79 -23.66 -9.23
C ILE A 40 5.23 -22.41 -9.99
N LEU A 41 5.74 -21.38 -9.30
CA LEU A 41 6.32 -20.18 -9.88
C LEU A 41 7.84 -20.33 -10.07
N TYR A 42 8.55 -20.77 -9.02
CA TYR A 42 10.01 -20.74 -8.96
C TYR A 42 10.68 -22.03 -9.44
N GLY A 43 9.99 -23.16 -9.38
CA GLY A 43 10.46 -24.50 -9.68
C GLY A 43 10.85 -25.30 -8.43
N ASP A 44 10.68 -26.62 -8.50
CA ASP A 44 10.95 -27.57 -7.42
C ASP A 44 12.44 -27.82 -7.17
N THR A 45 13.25 -27.70 -8.22
CA THR A 45 14.70 -27.94 -8.13
C THR A 45 15.52 -26.68 -8.32
N GLN A 46 16.81 -26.75 -7.96
CA GLN A 46 17.75 -25.66 -8.24
C GLN A 46 17.88 -25.39 -9.75
N SER A 47 17.73 -26.42 -10.59
CA SER A 47 17.78 -26.29 -12.04
C SER A 47 16.60 -25.46 -12.54
N ASP A 48 15.40 -25.74 -12.04
CA ASP A 48 14.17 -25.03 -12.43
C ASP A 48 14.23 -23.57 -11.97
N GLN A 49 14.69 -23.33 -10.74
CA GLN A 49 14.94 -21.97 -10.23
C GLN A 49 15.96 -21.22 -11.10
N ASN A 50 17.04 -21.88 -11.51
CA ASN A 50 18.02 -21.27 -12.41
C ASN A 50 17.39 -20.93 -13.78
N ASN A 51 16.51 -21.79 -14.29
CA ASN A 51 15.80 -21.55 -15.55
C ASN A 51 14.80 -20.39 -15.44
N MET A 52 14.20 -20.16 -14.28
CA MET A 52 13.31 -19.01 -14.03
C MET A 52 14.05 -17.68 -13.84
N ARG A 53 15.30 -17.70 -13.37
CA ARG A 53 16.07 -16.50 -13.02
C ARG A 53 16.64 -15.77 -14.23
N THR A 54 16.76 -14.45 -14.11
CA THR A 54 17.55 -13.63 -15.05
C THR A 54 19.03 -13.53 -14.64
N PHE A 55 19.35 -13.93 -13.40
CA PHE A 55 20.63 -13.71 -12.72
C PHE A 55 21.07 -12.23 -12.69
N LYS A 56 20.09 -11.33 -12.73
CA LYS A 56 20.30 -9.89 -12.67
C LYS A 56 19.31 -9.24 -11.70
N ASP A 57 19.86 -8.54 -10.70
CA ASP A 57 19.11 -7.76 -9.70
C ASP A 57 18.05 -8.59 -8.93
N GLY A 58 18.28 -9.89 -8.76
CA GLY A 58 17.39 -10.82 -8.08
C GLY A 58 16.11 -11.16 -8.83
N LYS A 59 15.99 -10.76 -10.10
CA LYS A 59 14.76 -10.87 -10.89
C LYS A 59 14.56 -12.27 -11.48
N ILE A 60 13.30 -12.55 -11.78
CA ILE A 60 12.87 -13.70 -12.58
C ILE A 60 12.35 -13.22 -13.94
N LYS A 61 12.39 -14.12 -14.93
CA LYS A 61 11.92 -13.86 -16.30
C LYS A 61 10.46 -13.36 -16.25
N PRO A 62 10.10 -12.31 -17.02
CA PRO A 62 8.80 -11.67 -16.87
C PRO A 62 7.66 -12.55 -17.37
N ASP A 63 6.53 -12.50 -16.65
CA ASP A 63 5.25 -13.09 -17.05
C ASP A 63 5.35 -14.55 -17.51
N CYS A 64 6.08 -15.36 -16.75
CA CYS A 64 6.14 -16.82 -16.90
C CYS A 64 6.22 -17.49 -15.52
N PHE A 65 6.09 -18.81 -15.50
CA PHE A 65 6.11 -19.63 -14.29
C PHE A 65 6.67 -21.02 -14.63
N ALA A 66 7.16 -21.73 -13.60
CA ALA A 66 7.86 -22.99 -13.76
C ALA A 66 6.93 -24.15 -14.15
N GLU A 67 5.77 -24.28 -13.50
CA GLU A 67 4.83 -25.39 -13.67
C GLU A 67 4.13 -25.36 -15.05
N GLU A 68 4.48 -26.32 -15.91
CA GLU A 68 4.03 -26.37 -17.30
C GLU A 68 2.56 -26.79 -17.44
N ARG A 69 2.05 -27.65 -16.54
CA ARG A 69 0.67 -28.17 -16.62
C ARG A 69 -0.37 -27.06 -16.52
N LEU A 70 -0.05 -25.98 -15.79
CA LEU A 70 -0.94 -24.83 -15.60
C LEU A 70 -1.15 -24.00 -16.89
N LEU A 71 -0.39 -24.26 -17.96
CA LEU A 71 -0.61 -23.62 -19.27
C LEU A 71 -1.87 -24.14 -19.98
N ALA A 72 -2.30 -25.37 -19.66
CA ALA A 72 -3.52 -25.97 -20.18
C ALA A 72 -4.75 -25.68 -19.30
N PHE A 73 -4.56 -25.07 -18.13
CA PHE A 73 -5.64 -24.76 -17.18
C PHE A 73 -6.38 -23.48 -17.60
N PRO A 74 -7.58 -23.23 -17.05
CA PRO A 74 -8.26 -21.96 -17.25
C PRO A 74 -7.34 -20.76 -16.97
N PRO A 75 -7.36 -19.73 -17.83
CA PRO A 75 -6.29 -18.74 -17.89
C PRO A 75 -6.18 -17.89 -16.62
N ALA A 76 -7.25 -17.74 -15.83
CA ALA A 76 -7.20 -17.05 -14.54
C ALA A 76 -6.16 -17.66 -13.57
N CYS A 77 -5.91 -18.98 -13.64
CA CYS A 77 -4.86 -19.64 -12.89
C CYS A 77 -3.48 -19.07 -13.25
N GLY A 78 -3.13 -19.04 -14.54
CA GLY A 78 -1.84 -18.53 -14.99
C GLY A 78 -1.68 -17.02 -14.77
N VAL A 79 -2.75 -16.23 -14.88
CA VAL A 79 -2.68 -14.78 -14.62
C VAL A 79 -2.31 -14.48 -13.16
N MET A 80 -2.80 -15.24 -12.18
CA MET A 80 -2.36 -15.07 -10.79
C MET A 80 -0.87 -15.36 -10.58
N LEU A 81 -0.31 -16.38 -11.26
CA LEU A 81 1.13 -16.63 -11.23
C LEU A 81 1.93 -15.53 -11.91
N ILE A 82 1.43 -14.98 -13.02
CA ILE A 82 2.01 -13.81 -13.67
C ILE A 82 1.97 -12.60 -12.72
N MET A 83 0.90 -12.40 -11.96
CA MET A 83 0.84 -11.34 -10.94
C MET A 83 1.88 -11.58 -9.84
N LEU A 84 2.01 -12.80 -9.30
CA LEU A 84 3.04 -13.12 -8.31
C LEU A 84 4.47 -12.95 -8.87
N ASN A 85 4.69 -13.28 -10.14
CA ASN A 85 5.94 -13.03 -10.85
C ASN A 85 6.28 -11.54 -10.90
N ARG A 86 5.32 -10.71 -11.33
CA ARG A 86 5.46 -9.25 -11.36
C ARG A 86 5.67 -8.68 -9.96
N PHE A 87 5.01 -9.22 -8.95
CA PHE A 87 5.18 -8.82 -7.56
C PHE A 87 6.59 -9.13 -7.04
N HIS A 88 7.14 -10.33 -7.32
CA HIS A 88 8.54 -10.65 -6.99
C HIS A 88 9.51 -9.64 -7.60
N ASN A 89 9.36 -9.35 -8.89
CA ASN A 89 10.21 -8.40 -9.60
C ASN A 89 10.09 -6.98 -9.03
N TYR A 90 8.89 -6.56 -8.64
CA TYR A 90 8.67 -5.31 -7.91
C TYR A 90 9.38 -5.31 -6.55
N VAL A 91 9.26 -6.39 -5.77
CA VAL A 91 9.86 -6.52 -4.44
C VAL A 91 11.37 -6.39 -4.49
N VAL A 92 12.05 -7.12 -5.39
CA VAL A 92 13.52 -7.05 -5.46
C VAL A 92 14.02 -5.67 -5.91
N GLU A 93 13.26 -4.97 -6.75
CA GLU A 93 13.55 -3.56 -7.07
C GLU A 93 13.44 -2.66 -5.84
N GLN A 94 12.40 -2.83 -5.01
CA GLN A 94 12.27 -2.04 -3.79
C GLN A 94 13.34 -2.39 -2.76
N LEU A 95 13.70 -3.68 -2.59
CA LEU A 95 14.78 -4.10 -1.69
C LEU A 95 16.12 -3.45 -2.08
N ALA A 96 16.44 -3.43 -3.37
CA ALA A 96 17.63 -2.78 -3.89
C ALA A 96 17.62 -1.25 -3.67
N LEU A 97 16.46 -0.60 -3.88
CA LEU A 97 16.29 0.85 -3.68
C LEU A 97 16.36 1.26 -2.19
N ILE A 98 15.72 0.48 -1.31
CA ILE A 98 15.69 0.74 0.13
C ILE A 98 17.06 0.42 0.73
N ASN A 99 17.70 -0.69 0.30
CA ASN A 99 18.98 -1.20 0.80
C ASN A 99 19.04 -1.16 2.34
N GLU A 100 18.09 -1.83 2.99
CA GLU A 100 17.97 -1.83 4.45
C GLU A 100 19.26 -2.34 5.10
N ASN A 101 19.82 -1.54 6.01
CA ASN A 101 21.07 -1.82 6.72
C ASN A 101 22.28 -2.17 5.81
N GLY A 102 22.25 -1.76 4.54
CA GLY A 102 23.31 -2.09 3.58
C GLY A 102 23.27 -3.55 3.07
N ARG A 103 22.22 -4.32 3.39
CA ARG A 103 22.08 -5.74 3.03
C ARG A 103 22.14 -6.00 1.51
N PHE A 104 21.70 -5.04 0.71
CA PHE A 104 21.64 -5.10 -0.75
C PHE A 104 22.50 -4.02 -1.39
N THR A 105 23.67 -3.76 -0.81
CA THR A 105 24.60 -2.77 -1.37
C THR A 105 25.07 -3.23 -2.74
N ARG A 106 24.69 -2.48 -3.78
CA ARG A 106 25.05 -2.77 -5.16
C ARG A 106 26.59 -2.77 -5.29
N PRO A 107 27.20 -3.86 -5.81
CA PRO A 107 28.63 -3.90 -6.05
C PRO A 107 29.09 -2.77 -6.98
N SER A 108 30.28 -2.22 -6.72
CA SER A 108 30.85 -1.17 -7.58
C SER A 108 31.33 -1.76 -8.90
N ASP A 109 31.05 -1.05 -10.00
CA ASP A 109 31.59 -1.39 -11.33
C ASP A 109 33.13 -1.28 -11.39
N ARG A 110 33.76 -0.66 -10.38
CA ARG A 110 35.22 -0.49 -10.27
C ARG A 110 35.92 -1.59 -9.47
N LEU A 111 35.20 -2.63 -9.04
CA LEU A 111 35.79 -3.74 -8.29
C LEU A 111 36.90 -4.44 -9.11
N PRO A 112 38.00 -4.88 -8.47
CA PRO A 112 39.02 -5.70 -9.14
C PRO A 112 38.41 -6.94 -9.80
N LYS A 113 38.92 -7.29 -10.98
CA LYS A 113 38.34 -8.34 -11.86
C LYS A 113 38.16 -9.70 -11.16
N ASP A 114 39.03 -10.03 -10.21
CA ASP A 114 39.02 -11.33 -9.53
C ASP A 114 37.86 -11.47 -8.52
N GLY A 115 37.40 -10.36 -7.92
CA GLY A 115 36.34 -10.36 -6.90
C GLY A 115 34.95 -9.92 -7.40
N ALA A 116 34.90 -9.19 -8.52
CA ALA A 116 33.65 -8.63 -9.03
C ALA A 116 32.56 -9.70 -9.33
N PRO A 117 32.84 -10.83 -10.00
CA PRO A 117 31.81 -11.82 -10.31
C PRO A 117 31.15 -12.44 -9.06
N ALA A 118 31.93 -12.70 -8.01
CA ALA A 118 31.40 -13.27 -6.77
C ALA A 118 30.50 -12.27 -6.03
N ALA A 119 30.88 -10.98 -6.00
CA ALA A 119 30.07 -9.93 -5.39
C ALA A 119 28.72 -9.75 -6.12
N TRP A 120 28.72 -9.75 -7.46
CA TRP A 120 27.50 -9.66 -8.27
C TRP A 120 26.59 -10.88 -8.10
N ARG A 121 27.15 -12.10 -8.07
CA ARG A 121 26.37 -13.32 -7.79
C ARG A 121 25.72 -13.29 -6.41
N LYS A 122 26.45 -12.84 -5.39
CA LYS A 122 25.91 -12.69 -4.03
C LYS A 122 24.79 -11.67 -3.98
N TYR A 123 25.00 -10.48 -4.57
CA TYR A 123 24.00 -9.41 -4.63
C TYR A 123 22.69 -9.88 -5.29
N ASP A 124 22.80 -10.52 -6.46
CA ASP A 124 21.65 -11.10 -7.16
C ASP A 124 20.93 -12.17 -6.33
N ASN A 125 21.70 -13.11 -5.74
CA ASN A 125 21.13 -14.19 -4.96
C ASN A 125 20.43 -13.71 -3.67
N ASP A 126 21.03 -12.75 -2.96
CA ASP A 126 20.44 -12.21 -1.73
C ASP A 126 19.12 -11.49 -2.02
N LEU A 127 19.05 -10.73 -3.10
CA LEU A 127 17.81 -10.11 -3.57
C LEU A 127 16.79 -11.17 -3.96
N PHE A 128 17.16 -12.17 -4.77
CA PHE A 128 16.26 -13.24 -5.21
C PHE A 128 15.67 -14.00 -4.02
N GLN A 129 16.50 -14.49 -3.09
CA GLN A 129 16.02 -15.29 -1.96
C GLN A 129 15.15 -14.46 -1.00
N THR A 130 15.51 -13.21 -0.75
CA THR A 130 14.69 -12.34 0.09
C THR A 130 13.36 -12.00 -0.60
N GLY A 131 13.38 -11.72 -1.91
CA GLY A 131 12.19 -11.48 -2.73
C GLY A 131 11.26 -12.69 -2.77
N ARG A 132 11.82 -13.90 -2.86
CA ARG A 132 11.07 -15.17 -2.80
C ARG A 132 10.32 -15.31 -1.48
N LEU A 133 11.00 -15.11 -0.35
CA LEU A 133 10.38 -15.19 0.99
C LEU A 133 9.25 -14.16 1.17
N ILE A 134 9.44 -12.93 0.71
CA ILE A 134 8.41 -11.88 0.78
C ILE A 134 7.21 -12.26 -0.11
N THR A 135 7.45 -12.74 -1.33
CA THR A 135 6.38 -13.17 -2.25
C THR A 135 5.59 -14.34 -1.68
N CYS A 136 6.27 -15.34 -1.12
CA CYS A 136 5.63 -16.44 -0.37
C CYS A 136 4.86 -15.91 0.86
N GLY A 137 5.36 -14.86 1.51
CA GLY A 137 4.69 -14.16 2.60
C GLY A 137 3.38 -13.48 2.18
N LEU A 138 3.32 -12.90 0.98
CA LEU A 138 2.06 -12.38 0.43
C LEU A 138 1.10 -13.52 0.09
N TYR A 139 1.61 -14.56 -0.58
CA TYR A 139 0.82 -15.73 -0.97
C TYR A 139 0.14 -16.39 0.25
N ILE A 140 0.88 -16.65 1.33
CA ILE A 140 0.28 -17.25 2.52
C ILE A 140 -0.73 -16.31 3.21
N ASN A 141 -0.50 -15.00 3.19
CA ASN A 141 -1.46 -14.07 3.76
C ASN A 141 -2.75 -14.01 2.92
N ILE A 142 -2.66 -14.09 1.59
CA ILE A 142 -3.85 -14.25 0.72
C ILE A 142 -4.57 -15.56 1.05
N THR A 143 -3.84 -16.67 1.24
CA THR A 143 -4.45 -17.95 1.61
C THR A 143 -5.17 -17.88 2.96
N LEU A 144 -4.55 -17.31 3.99
CA LEU A 144 -5.13 -17.28 5.34
C LEU A 144 -6.22 -16.22 5.54
N TYR A 145 -6.09 -15.07 4.88
CA TYR A 145 -6.97 -13.92 5.09
C TYR A 145 -7.94 -13.64 3.96
N ASP A 146 -7.77 -14.18 2.76
CA ASP A 146 -8.75 -14.02 1.68
C ASP A 146 -9.44 -15.37 1.40
N TYR A 147 -8.65 -16.42 1.13
CA TYR A 147 -9.16 -17.74 0.78
C TYR A 147 -9.87 -18.42 1.94
N LEU A 148 -9.20 -18.65 3.08
CA LEU A 148 -9.81 -19.32 4.22
C LEU A 148 -11.04 -18.55 4.74
N ARG A 149 -11.00 -17.22 4.73
CA ARG A 149 -12.16 -16.40 5.11
C ARG A 149 -13.34 -16.59 4.17
N THR A 150 -13.10 -16.72 2.87
CA THR A 150 -14.15 -16.97 1.89
C THR A 150 -14.73 -18.38 2.04
N ILE A 151 -13.89 -19.42 2.18
CA ILE A 151 -14.38 -20.81 2.27
C ILE A 151 -15.23 -21.06 3.52
N VAL A 152 -15.00 -20.34 4.62
CA VAL A 152 -15.83 -20.41 5.85
C VAL A 152 -16.79 -19.23 6.00
N ASN A 153 -17.09 -18.49 4.91
CA ASN A 153 -18.12 -17.43 4.89
C ASN A 153 -17.87 -16.26 5.88
N LEU A 154 -16.64 -16.06 6.36
CA LEU A 154 -16.31 -15.00 7.31
C LEU A 154 -16.41 -13.59 6.71
N ASN A 155 -16.28 -13.46 5.38
CA ASN A 155 -16.46 -12.20 4.65
C ASN A 155 -17.88 -11.64 4.75
N ARG A 156 -18.85 -12.44 5.23
CA ARG A 156 -20.23 -12.01 5.51
C ARG A 156 -20.42 -11.40 6.89
N THR A 157 -19.34 -11.22 7.65
CA THR A 157 -19.37 -10.71 9.02
C THR A 157 -18.33 -9.61 9.22
N ASN A 158 -18.55 -8.72 10.19
CA ASN A 158 -17.54 -7.73 10.60
C ASN A 158 -16.49 -8.30 11.59
N SER A 159 -16.49 -9.62 11.83
CA SER A 159 -15.55 -10.27 12.75
C SER A 159 -14.13 -10.24 12.19
N THR A 160 -13.16 -9.88 13.02
CA THR A 160 -11.73 -9.98 12.69
C THR A 160 -11.17 -11.38 13.00
N TRP A 161 -11.96 -12.27 13.58
CA TRP A 161 -11.54 -13.66 13.82
C TRP A 161 -11.30 -14.37 12.50
N THR A 162 -10.13 -15.00 12.34
CA THR A 162 -9.80 -15.89 11.23
C THR A 162 -9.11 -17.14 11.75
N LEU A 163 -9.11 -18.21 10.96
CA LEU A 163 -8.28 -19.39 11.23
C LEU A 163 -6.85 -19.08 10.76
N ASP A 164 -6.00 -18.61 11.66
CA ASP A 164 -4.57 -18.43 11.40
C ASP A 164 -3.76 -19.42 12.28
N PRO A 165 -3.22 -20.50 11.69
CA PRO A 165 -2.43 -21.51 12.40
C PRO A 165 -1.14 -20.98 13.03
N ARG A 166 -0.68 -19.77 12.66
CA ARG A 166 0.54 -19.13 13.18
C ARG A 166 0.31 -18.50 14.54
N LEU A 167 -0.93 -18.17 14.89
CA LEU A 167 -1.25 -17.53 16.17
C LEU A 167 -1.09 -18.52 17.32
N ASP A 168 -0.26 -18.16 18.30
CA ASP A 168 -0.12 -18.91 19.54
C ASP A 168 -1.17 -18.39 20.54
N LYS A 169 -2.32 -19.07 20.62
CA LYS A 169 -3.20 -18.87 21.77
C LYS A 169 -2.62 -19.68 22.94
N PRO A 170 -2.42 -19.09 24.12
CA PRO A 170 -1.77 -19.79 25.21
C PRO A 170 -2.64 -20.96 25.70
N LYS A 171 -2.02 -22.14 25.86
CA LYS A 171 -2.45 -23.28 26.72
C LYS A 171 -3.37 -24.39 26.17
N THR A 172 -3.45 -24.65 24.87
CA THR A 172 -4.25 -25.81 24.41
C THR A 172 -3.53 -27.17 24.51
N PHE A 173 -2.19 -27.21 24.43
CA PHE A 173 -1.43 -28.48 24.34
C PHE A 173 -0.24 -28.63 25.31
N GLY A 174 -0.02 -27.71 26.25
CA GLY A 174 1.05 -27.81 27.26
C GLY A 174 1.60 -26.47 27.73
N SER A 175 2.59 -26.50 28.62
CA SER A 175 3.34 -25.31 29.09
C SER A 175 4.14 -24.63 27.99
N ASP A 176 4.51 -25.38 26.94
CA ASP A 176 5.48 -24.97 25.92
C ASP A 176 4.80 -24.53 24.59
N GLY A 177 3.47 -24.47 24.56
CA GLY A 177 2.68 -24.13 23.37
C GLY A 177 2.52 -25.30 22.38
N THR A 178 1.87 -25.06 21.25
CA THR A 178 1.76 -26.07 20.17
C THR A 178 3.03 -26.05 19.32
N PRO A 179 3.65 -27.20 18.97
CA PRO A 179 4.86 -27.24 18.13
C PRO A 179 4.72 -26.45 16.82
N ARG A 180 5.82 -25.87 16.33
CA ARG A 180 5.89 -25.09 15.09
C ARG A 180 7.26 -25.25 14.42
N GLY A 181 7.31 -25.18 13.10
CA GLY A 181 8.55 -25.35 12.33
C GLY A 181 9.12 -26.77 12.39
N ILE A 182 8.29 -27.78 12.61
CA ILE A 182 8.70 -29.20 12.76
C ILE A 182 8.90 -29.93 11.43
N GLY A 183 8.70 -29.25 10.30
CA GLY A 183 8.67 -29.85 8.97
C GLY A 183 7.25 -30.18 8.52
N ASN A 184 7.10 -30.48 7.23
CA ASN A 184 5.84 -30.89 6.65
C ASN A 184 6.04 -32.00 5.62
N GLN A 185 5.09 -32.92 5.55
CA GLN A 185 5.00 -33.95 4.51
C GLN A 185 3.53 -34.18 4.21
N VAL A 186 3.11 -33.93 2.97
CA VAL A 186 1.72 -34.16 2.57
C VAL A 186 1.45 -35.65 2.36
N SER A 187 0.24 -36.11 2.67
CA SER A 187 -0.15 -37.51 2.51
C SER A 187 -0.85 -37.78 1.17
N ALA A 188 -0.91 -39.05 0.78
CA ALA A 188 -1.64 -39.49 -0.41
C ALA A 188 -3.16 -39.27 -0.26
N GLU A 189 -3.72 -39.46 0.94
CA GLU A 189 -5.12 -39.18 1.26
C GLU A 189 -5.43 -37.69 1.12
N PHE A 190 -4.49 -36.82 1.52
CA PHE A 190 -4.63 -35.39 1.38
C PHE A 190 -4.67 -34.97 -0.10
N SER A 191 -3.84 -35.59 -0.94
CA SER A 191 -3.88 -35.40 -2.40
C SER A 191 -5.25 -35.70 -2.99
N LEU A 192 -5.90 -36.81 -2.59
CA LEU A 192 -7.25 -37.15 -3.07
C LEU A 192 -8.32 -36.20 -2.51
N SER A 193 -8.16 -35.76 -1.26
CA SER A 193 -9.07 -34.83 -0.60
C SER A 193 -9.10 -33.44 -1.22
N TYR A 194 -8.05 -33.05 -1.96
CA TYR A 194 -7.93 -31.75 -2.64
C TYR A 194 -8.35 -31.76 -4.12
N ARG A 195 -8.85 -32.87 -4.66
CA ARG A 195 -9.31 -33.00 -6.06
C ARG A 195 -10.72 -32.45 -6.27
N TRP A 196 -10.89 -31.14 -6.11
CA TRP A 196 -12.18 -30.44 -6.15
C TRP A 196 -12.68 -30.14 -7.57
N HIS A 197 -12.56 -31.12 -8.48
CA HIS A 197 -12.95 -30.94 -9.89
C HIS A 197 -14.44 -30.61 -10.06
N SER A 198 -15.29 -30.93 -9.08
CA SER A 198 -16.71 -30.52 -9.05
C SER A 198 -16.91 -29.01 -8.98
N CYS A 199 -15.87 -28.26 -8.56
CA CYS A 199 -15.91 -26.81 -8.42
C CYS A 199 -15.58 -26.04 -9.70
N ILE A 200 -15.29 -26.73 -10.79
CA ILE A 200 -15.04 -26.09 -12.08
C ILE A 200 -16.37 -25.54 -12.63
N GLY A 201 -16.37 -24.24 -12.96
CA GLY A 201 -17.54 -23.55 -13.50
C GLY A 201 -17.73 -23.80 -14.99
N GLN A 202 -18.85 -23.33 -15.54
CA GLN A 202 -19.21 -23.56 -16.95
C GLN A 202 -18.21 -22.96 -17.94
N MET A 203 -17.71 -21.74 -17.65
CA MET A 203 -16.69 -21.09 -18.49
C MET A 203 -15.39 -21.89 -18.52
N ASP A 204 -14.96 -22.41 -17.37
CA ASP A 204 -13.73 -23.19 -17.24
C ASP A 204 -13.87 -24.60 -17.85
N GLU A 205 -15.06 -25.20 -17.78
CA GLU A 205 -15.39 -26.44 -18.50
C GLU A 205 -15.29 -26.21 -20.00
N ALA A 206 -15.91 -25.15 -20.53
CA ALA A 206 -15.84 -24.80 -21.95
C ALA A 206 -14.40 -24.54 -22.43
N TRP A 207 -13.58 -23.87 -21.62
CA TRP A 207 -12.16 -23.71 -21.89
C TRP A 207 -11.45 -25.06 -22.00
N THR A 208 -11.70 -25.96 -21.06
CA THR A 208 -11.10 -27.30 -21.05
C THR A 208 -11.52 -28.09 -22.29
N GLU A 209 -12.79 -28.02 -22.70
CA GLU A 209 -13.28 -28.64 -23.93
C GLU A 209 -12.58 -28.10 -25.19
N MET A 210 -12.31 -26.78 -25.25
CA MET A 210 -11.53 -26.19 -26.33
C MET A 210 -10.09 -26.73 -26.35
N VAL A 211 -9.44 -26.87 -25.20
CA VAL A 211 -8.10 -27.47 -25.11
C VAL A 211 -8.11 -28.91 -25.66
N TYR A 212 -9.15 -29.71 -25.35
CA TYR A 212 -9.30 -31.03 -25.96
C TYR A 212 -9.42 -30.96 -27.49
N GLN A 213 -10.17 -30.00 -28.02
CA GLN A 213 -10.29 -29.81 -29.46
C GLN A 213 -8.95 -29.40 -30.08
N GLU A 214 -8.13 -28.59 -29.43
CA GLU A 214 -6.81 -28.18 -29.91
C GLU A 214 -5.79 -29.32 -29.87
N LEU A 215 -5.75 -30.09 -28.78
CA LEU A 215 -4.78 -31.18 -28.61
C LEU A 215 -5.14 -32.44 -29.40
N PHE A 216 -6.43 -32.76 -29.51
CA PHE A 216 -6.89 -34.06 -30.05
C PHE A 216 -7.77 -33.93 -31.30
N GLY A 217 -8.27 -32.73 -31.62
CA GLY A 217 -9.25 -32.54 -32.70
C GLY A 217 -10.63 -33.17 -32.43
N LYS A 218 -10.89 -33.55 -31.18
CA LYS A 218 -12.07 -34.33 -30.76
C LYS A 218 -12.68 -33.74 -29.49
N ALA A 219 -14.00 -33.95 -29.34
CA ALA A 219 -14.68 -33.71 -28.08
C ALA A 219 -14.14 -34.65 -26.97
N PRO A 220 -14.13 -34.22 -25.69
CA PRO A 220 -13.51 -35.00 -24.61
C PRO A 220 -14.10 -36.40 -24.40
N ASP A 221 -15.39 -36.59 -24.67
CA ASP A 221 -16.07 -37.87 -24.50
C ASP A 221 -15.64 -38.94 -25.53
N SER A 222 -15.07 -38.48 -26.65
CA SER A 222 -14.60 -39.26 -27.79
C SER A 222 -13.09 -39.54 -27.75
N VAL A 223 -12.37 -39.01 -26.76
CA VAL A 223 -10.94 -39.27 -26.53
C VAL A 223 -10.78 -40.45 -25.58
N SER A 224 -10.11 -41.51 -26.02
CA SER A 224 -9.78 -42.66 -25.18
C SER A 224 -8.68 -42.32 -24.17
N LEU A 225 -8.57 -43.11 -23.09
CA LEU A 225 -7.51 -42.90 -22.08
C LEU A 225 -6.11 -43.00 -22.69
N GLN A 226 -5.91 -43.92 -23.65
CA GLN A 226 -4.63 -44.07 -24.33
C GLN A 226 -4.29 -42.84 -25.19
N GLU A 227 -5.27 -42.31 -25.94
CA GLU A 227 -5.09 -41.08 -26.72
C GLU A 227 -4.81 -39.88 -25.81
N LEU A 228 -5.52 -39.78 -24.68
CA LEU A 228 -5.28 -38.72 -23.69
C LEU A 228 -3.84 -38.76 -23.16
N MET A 229 -3.37 -39.92 -22.69
CA MET A 229 -2.01 -40.07 -22.18
C MET A 229 -0.96 -39.78 -23.26
N ALA A 230 -1.17 -40.25 -24.49
CA ALA A 230 -0.26 -39.99 -25.59
C ALA A 230 -0.22 -38.50 -25.98
N GLY A 231 -1.36 -37.82 -26.04
CA GLY A 231 -1.41 -36.40 -26.40
C GLY A 231 -0.91 -35.49 -25.29
N LEU A 232 -1.13 -35.82 -24.01
CA LEU A 232 -0.53 -35.08 -22.90
C LEU A 232 1.00 -35.24 -22.90
N GLY A 233 1.52 -36.45 -23.14
CA GLY A 233 2.97 -36.68 -23.28
C GLY A 233 3.57 -35.95 -24.49
N LYS A 234 2.83 -35.87 -25.60
CA LYS A 234 3.24 -35.07 -26.76
C LYS A 234 3.25 -33.57 -26.45
N TYR A 235 2.21 -33.07 -25.79
CA TYR A 235 2.11 -31.67 -25.39
C TYR A 235 3.29 -31.26 -24.50
N ASP A 236 3.60 -32.06 -23.48
CA ASP A 236 4.76 -31.89 -22.59
C ASP A 236 6.08 -31.83 -23.37
N HIS A 237 6.27 -32.74 -24.34
CA HIS A 237 7.49 -32.77 -25.16
C HIS A 237 7.65 -31.60 -26.14
N GLU A 238 6.53 -31.07 -26.66
CA GLU A 238 6.53 -29.96 -27.62
C GLU A 238 6.65 -28.59 -26.94
N LEU A 239 6.45 -28.51 -25.62
CA LEU A 239 6.60 -27.26 -24.88
C LEU A 239 8.06 -26.78 -24.88
N PRO A 240 8.30 -25.48 -25.10
CA PRO A 240 9.64 -24.93 -24.97
C PRO A 240 10.20 -25.09 -23.55
N ALA A 241 11.45 -25.57 -23.46
CA ALA A 241 12.16 -25.71 -22.19
C ALA A 241 12.42 -24.37 -21.48
N ASP A 242 12.49 -23.26 -22.24
CA ASP A 242 12.57 -21.90 -21.66
C ASP A 242 11.16 -21.42 -21.26
N PRO A 243 10.88 -21.15 -19.96
CA PRO A 243 9.59 -20.69 -19.50
C PRO A 243 9.10 -19.41 -20.18
N LEU A 244 10.01 -18.53 -20.61
CA LEU A 244 9.65 -17.29 -21.31
C LEU A 244 9.10 -17.54 -22.72
N ALA A 245 9.53 -18.63 -23.36
CA ALA A 245 9.12 -18.99 -24.72
C ALA A 245 7.79 -19.77 -24.76
N ARG A 246 7.30 -20.25 -23.61
CA ARG A 246 6.04 -21.01 -23.53
C ARG A 246 4.83 -20.13 -23.88
N PRO A 247 3.88 -20.63 -24.69
CA PRO A 247 2.66 -19.88 -25.03
C PRO A 247 1.72 -19.82 -23.83
N PHE A 248 0.92 -18.75 -23.72
CA PHE A 248 -0.07 -18.61 -22.65
C PHE A 248 -1.35 -17.96 -23.17
N ALA A 249 -2.49 -18.66 -23.03
CA ALA A 249 -3.84 -18.16 -23.28
C ALA A 249 -4.03 -17.42 -24.62
N HIS A 250 -3.29 -17.82 -25.66
CA HIS A 250 -3.23 -17.16 -26.98
C HIS A 250 -2.84 -15.66 -26.94
N LEU A 251 -2.27 -15.19 -25.83
CA LEU A 251 -1.79 -13.82 -25.68
C LEU A 251 -0.45 -13.63 -26.40
N LYS A 252 -0.20 -12.41 -26.84
CA LYS A 252 1.07 -12.00 -27.43
C LYS A 252 1.88 -11.19 -26.43
N ARG A 253 3.17 -11.50 -26.32
CA ARG A 253 4.12 -10.71 -25.52
C ARG A 253 4.45 -9.40 -26.24
N CYS A 254 4.61 -8.35 -25.45
CA CYS A 254 5.19 -7.07 -25.82
C CYS A 254 6.71 -7.18 -25.99
N ALA A 255 7.35 -6.13 -26.51
CA ALA A 255 8.80 -6.09 -26.74
C ALA A 255 9.64 -6.23 -25.46
N ASP A 256 9.08 -5.93 -24.29
CA ASP A 256 9.71 -6.08 -22.98
C ASP A 256 9.55 -7.49 -22.38
N GLY A 257 8.91 -8.41 -23.12
CA GLY A 257 8.64 -9.79 -22.71
C GLY A 257 7.40 -9.98 -21.85
N LYS A 258 6.68 -8.91 -21.48
CA LYS A 258 5.43 -8.98 -20.69
C LYS A 258 4.21 -9.15 -21.57
N PHE A 259 3.11 -9.62 -21.01
CA PHE A 259 1.78 -9.52 -21.62
C PHE A 259 1.14 -8.16 -21.36
N ASP A 260 0.20 -7.76 -22.22
CA ASP A 260 -0.57 -6.53 -22.05
C ASP A 260 -1.41 -6.57 -20.76
N ASP A 261 -1.33 -5.50 -19.97
CA ASP A 261 -2.05 -5.38 -18.69
C ASP A 261 -3.57 -5.45 -18.86
N GLY A 262 -4.09 -4.93 -19.98
CA GLY A 262 -5.51 -4.92 -20.31
C GLY A 262 -6.03 -6.32 -20.58
N ASP A 263 -5.26 -7.14 -21.31
CA ASP A 263 -5.63 -8.54 -21.58
C ASP A 263 -5.59 -9.41 -20.31
N LEU A 264 -4.57 -9.25 -19.46
CA LEU A 264 -4.52 -9.91 -18.15
C LEU A 264 -5.69 -9.46 -17.25
N SER A 265 -6.02 -8.17 -17.27
CA SER A 265 -7.16 -7.62 -16.52
C SER A 265 -8.49 -8.21 -16.98
N LYS A 266 -8.73 -8.34 -18.29
CA LYS A 266 -9.96 -8.95 -18.83
C LYS A 266 -10.13 -10.41 -18.38
N ILE A 267 -9.05 -11.19 -18.39
CA ILE A 267 -9.08 -12.58 -17.91
C ILE A 267 -9.45 -12.64 -16.42
N MET A 268 -8.83 -11.80 -15.60
CA MET A 268 -9.18 -11.73 -14.17
C MET A 268 -10.62 -11.27 -13.96
N GLN A 269 -11.10 -10.28 -14.71
CA GLN A 269 -12.49 -9.82 -14.62
C GLN A 269 -13.48 -10.95 -14.92
N ALA A 270 -13.28 -11.68 -16.02
CA ALA A 270 -14.11 -12.83 -16.37
C ALA A 270 -14.11 -13.88 -15.23
N GLY A 271 -12.94 -14.20 -14.70
CA GLY A 271 -12.83 -15.12 -13.56
C GLY A 271 -13.51 -14.64 -12.27
N VAL A 272 -13.64 -13.32 -12.04
CA VAL A 272 -14.33 -12.73 -10.88
C VAL A 272 -15.85 -12.69 -11.08
N GLU A 273 -16.32 -12.50 -12.32
CA GLU A 273 -17.74 -12.34 -12.65
C GLU A 273 -18.49 -13.68 -12.72
N GLU A 274 -17.79 -14.76 -13.03
CA GLU A 274 -18.37 -16.11 -13.14
C GLU A 274 -18.57 -16.80 -11.80
N VAL A 275 -19.49 -17.77 -11.75
CA VAL A 275 -19.76 -18.60 -10.57
C VAL A 275 -19.08 -19.96 -10.71
N ALA A 276 -18.35 -20.37 -9.69
CA ALA A 276 -17.72 -21.70 -9.60
C ALA A 276 -18.76 -22.82 -9.45
N GLY A 277 -18.37 -24.05 -9.81
CA GLY A 277 -19.19 -25.24 -9.61
C GLY A 277 -19.36 -25.60 -8.13
N ALA A 278 -20.42 -26.35 -7.78
CA ALA A 278 -20.67 -26.82 -6.42
C ALA A 278 -19.98 -28.15 -6.10
N PHE A 279 -19.69 -28.41 -4.83
CA PHE A 279 -19.39 -29.78 -4.40
C PHE A 279 -20.62 -30.66 -4.51
N GLY A 280 -20.38 -31.96 -4.70
CA GLY A 280 -21.41 -32.99 -4.63
C GLY A 280 -21.41 -33.94 -5.82
N ALA A 281 -22.24 -34.98 -5.69
CA ALA A 281 -22.39 -36.01 -6.69
C ALA A 281 -22.85 -35.43 -8.05
N ARG A 282 -22.38 -36.04 -9.14
CA ARG A 282 -22.73 -35.69 -10.54
C ARG A 282 -22.38 -34.25 -10.97
N ASN A 283 -21.47 -33.58 -10.24
CA ASN A 283 -21.10 -32.20 -10.55
C ASN A 283 -19.67 -32.03 -11.11
N ILE A 284 -18.95 -33.12 -11.38
CA ILE A 284 -17.64 -33.05 -12.07
C ILE A 284 -17.89 -32.89 -13.58
N PRO A 285 -17.25 -31.90 -14.25
CA PRO A 285 -17.31 -31.73 -15.70
C PRO A 285 -17.04 -33.00 -16.48
N LYS A 286 -17.79 -33.21 -17.57
CA LYS A 286 -17.63 -34.44 -18.38
C LYS A 286 -16.26 -34.53 -19.02
N CYS A 287 -15.66 -33.38 -19.35
CA CYS A 287 -14.30 -33.27 -19.90
C CYS A 287 -13.21 -33.81 -18.95
N LEU A 288 -13.52 -33.98 -17.66
CA LEU A 288 -12.61 -34.55 -16.66
C LEU A 288 -12.88 -36.01 -16.31
N ARG A 289 -13.80 -36.69 -17.01
CA ARG A 289 -14.13 -38.11 -16.77
C ARG A 289 -12.90 -38.99 -16.71
N ALA A 290 -11.99 -38.86 -17.68
CA ALA A 290 -10.76 -39.65 -17.74
C ALA A 290 -9.83 -39.38 -16.54
N ILE A 291 -9.70 -38.11 -16.13
CA ILE A 291 -8.91 -37.71 -14.97
C ILE A 291 -9.50 -38.28 -13.67
N THR A 292 -10.83 -38.28 -13.53
CA THR A 292 -11.52 -38.89 -12.39
C THR A 292 -11.26 -40.40 -12.31
N ILE A 293 -11.36 -41.12 -13.43
CA ILE A 293 -11.04 -42.56 -13.51
C ILE A 293 -9.59 -42.82 -13.08
N LEU A 294 -8.65 -42.04 -13.62
CA LEU A 294 -7.24 -42.13 -13.24
C LEU A 294 -7.04 -41.88 -11.73
N GLY A 295 -7.79 -40.94 -11.14
CA GLY A 295 -7.74 -40.69 -9.70
C GLY A 295 -8.23 -41.86 -8.85
N ILE A 296 -9.29 -42.55 -9.28
CA ILE A 296 -9.78 -43.76 -8.62
C ILE A 296 -8.72 -44.86 -8.70
N MET A 297 -8.19 -45.11 -9.91
CA MET A 297 -7.14 -46.11 -10.12
C MET A 297 -5.88 -45.80 -9.29
N GLN A 298 -5.50 -44.53 -9.18
CA GLN A 298 -4.36 -44.11 -8.37
C GLN A 298 -4.61 -44.36 -6.88
N GLY A 299 -5.80 -44.02 -6.35
CA GLY A 299 -6.16 -44.32 -4.96
C GLY A 299 -6.09 -45.82 -4.65
N ARG A 300 -6.54 -46.67 -5.57
CA ARG A 300 -6.39 -48.14 -5.47
C ARG A 300 -4.93 -48.58 -5.48
N SER A 301 -4.11 -48.02 -6.38
CA SER A 301 -2.68 -48.36 -6.47
C SER A 301 -1.89 -48.05 -5.19
N TRP A 302 -2.33 -47.02 -4.46
CA TRP A 302 -1.79 -46.65 -3.15
C TRP A 302 -2.35 -47.48 -1.99
N ASN A 303 -3.32 -48.36 -2.23
CA ASN A 303 -4.04 -49.13 -1.21
C ASN A 303 -4.61 -48.25 -0.10
N LEU A 304 -5.22 -47.11 -0.47
CA LEU A 304 -5.77 -46.19 0.50
C LEU A 304 -7.02 -46.75 1.20
N CYS A 305 -7.28 -46.20 2.38
CA CYS A 305 -8.42 -46.53 3.22
C CYS A 305 -9.77 -46.30 2.54
N THR A 306 -10.84 -46.83 3.15
CA THR A 306 -12.22 -46.57 2.73
C THR A 306 -12.72 -45.25 3.31
N LEU A 307 -13.85 -44.74 2.80
CA LEU A 307 -14.46 -43.50 3.32
C LEU A 307 -14.75 -43.62 4.83
N ASN A 308 -15.27 -44.74 5.30
CA ASN A 308 -15.61 -44.93 6.72
C ASN A 308 -14.36 -45.03 7.61
N GLU A 309 -13.30 -45.70 7.15
CA GLU A 309 -12.02 -45.73 7.87
C GLU A 309 -11.43 -44.32 8.02
N TYR A 310 -11.47 -43.53 6.95
CA TYR A 310 -11.01 -42.15 6.95
C TYR A 310 -11.83 -41.24 7.87
N ARG A 311 -13.16 -41.38 7.83
CA ARG A 311 -14.07 -40.67 8.74
C ARG A 311 -13.77 -41.02 10.20
N LYS A 312 -13.60 -42.30 10.50
CA LYS A 312 -13.24 -42.79 11.84
C LYS A 312 -11.92 -42.19 12.32
N PHE A 313 -10.91 -42.14 11.46
CA PHE A 313 -9.61 -41.52 11.77
C PHE A 313 -9.75 -40.05 12.20
N PHE A 314 -10.60 -39.28 11.51
CA PHE A 314 -10.85 -37.86 11.84
C PHE A 314 -11.90 -37.64 12.95
N GLY A 315 -12.39 -38.71 13.59
CA GLY A 315 -13.39 -38.66 14.65
C GLY A 315 -14.79 -38.28 14.16
N LEU A 316 -15.11 -38.52 12.88
CA LEU A 316 -16.43 -38.35 12.30
C LEU A 316 -17.27 -39.62 12.46
N LYS A 317 -18.61 -39.48 12.47
CA LYS A 317 -19.54 -40.62 12.47
C LYS A 317 -19.35 -41.45 11.19
N THR A 318 -19.10 -42.75 11.29
CA THR A 318 -19.15 -43.68 10.15
C THR A 318 -20.59 -43.82 9.64
N TYR A 319 -20.75 -44.10 8.35
CA TYR A 319 -22.05 -44.29 7.73
C TYR A 319 -22.50 -45.74 7.85
N ASP A 320 -23.73 -45.93 8.34
CA ASP A 320 -24.33 -47.26 8.52
C ASP A 320 -25.22 -47.65 7.32
N THR A 321 -25.75 -46.65 6.58
CA THR A 321 -26.56 -46.87 5.37
C THR A 321 -26.14 -45.92 4.24
N PHE A 322 -26.51 -46.25 2.99
CA PHE A 322 -26.16 -45.43 1.82
C PHE A 322 -26.88 -44.07 1.80
N GLU A 323 -28.08 -43.99 2.38
CA GLU A 323 -28.86 -42.75 2.51
C GLU A 323 -28.21 -41.77 3.49
N GLU A 324 -27.41 -42.26 4.45
CA GLU A 324 -26.61 -41.39 5.30
C GLU A 324 -25.41 -40.78 4.55
N VAL A 325 -24.89 -41.48 3.53
CA VAL A 325 -23.79 -40.99 2.68
C VAL A 325 -24.28 -39.86 1.78
N ASN A 326 -25.45 -40.05 1.14
CA ASN A 326 -26.09 -39.06 0.30
C ASN A 326 -27.61 -39.23 0.34
N ARG A 327 -28.35 -38.13 0.56
CA ARG A 327 -29.81 -38.18 0.76
C ARG A 327 -30.60 -38.33 -0.54
N ASP A 328 -29.97 -38.14 -1.70
CA ASP A 328 -30.60 -38.36 -3.01
C ASP A 328 -30.85 -39.87 -3.21
N PRO A 329 -32.13 -40.31 -3.32
CA PRO A 329 -32.44 -41.74 -3.45
C PRO A 329 -31.80 -42.39 -4.67
N HIS A 330 -31.60 -41.64 -5.76
CA HIS A 330 -30.94 -42.17 -6.95
C HIS A 330 -29.45 -42.43 -6.69
N ILE A 331 -28.75 -41.50 -6.03
CA ILE A 331 -27.33 -41.64 -5.70
C ILE A 331 -27.11 -42.77 -4.71
N ALA A 332 -27.91 -42.83 -3.64
CA ALA A 332 -27.86 -43.91 -2.65
C ALA A 332 -28.04 -45.30 -3.30
N GLU A 333 -29.02 -45.43 -4.21
CA GLU A 333 -29.24 -46.70 -4.92
C GLU A 333 -28.08 -47.06 -5.86
N GLN A 334 -27.46 -46.08 -6.54
CA GLN A 334 -26.26 -46.36 -7.34
C GLN A 334 -25.08 -46.82 -6.47
N LEU A 335 -24.86 -46.20 -5.31
CA LEU A 335 -23.81 -46.63 -4.39
C LEU A 335 -24.04 -48.06 -3.91
N LYS A 336 -25.30 -48.41 -3.62
CA LYS A 336 -25.68 -49.77 -3.24
C LYS A 336 -25.37 -50.79 -4.31
N HIS A 337 -25.68 -50.50 -5.58
CA HIS A 337 -25.33 -51.38 -6.70
C HIS A 337 -23.83 -51.53 -6.93
N LEU A 338 -23.04 -50.51 -6.59
CA LEU A 338 -21.59 -50.49 -6.83
C LEU A 338 -20.76 -51.09 -5.69
N TYR A 339 -21.16 -50.88 -4.43
CA TYR A 339 -20.34 -51.20 -3.27
C TYR A 339 -20.95 -52.22 -2.30
N GLU A 340 -22.24 -52.58 -2.42
CA GLU A 340 -22.98 -53.53 -1.56
C GLU A 340 -23.10 -53.14 -0.07
N HIS A 341 -22.07 -52.56 0.55
CA HIS A 341 -22.04 -52.05 1.91
C HIS A 341 -21.29 -50.69 2.00
N PRO A 342 -21.73 -49.72 2.86
CA PRO A 342 -21.07 -48.42 3.01
C PRO A 342 -19.58 -48.47 3.39
N ASP A 343 -19.16 -49.47 4.17
CA ASP A 343 -17.74 -49.66 4.52
C ASP A 343 -16.83 -49.93 3.32
N TYR A 344 -17.39 -50.38 2.19
CA TYR A 344 -16.61 -50.70 0.98
C TYR A 344 -16.46 -49.52 0.04
N ILE A 345 -17.09 -48.37 0.35
CA ILE A 345 -16.96 -47.16 -0.46
C ILE A 345 -15.50 -46.66 -0.41
N GLU A 346 -14.83 -46.71 -1.55
CA GLU A 346 -13.47 -46.21 -1.72
C GLU A 346 -13.37 -44.71 -1.38
N LEU A 347 -12.20 -44.27 -0.89
CA LEU A 347 -11.99 -42.90 -0.44
C LEU A 347 -12.35 -41.85 -1.49
N TYR A 348 -11.73 -41.86 -2.67
CA TYR A 348 -11.93 -40.78 -3.65
C TYR A 348 -13.36 -40.71 -4.21
N PRO A 349 -13.98 -41.81 -4.68
CA PRO A 349 -15.39 -41.83 -5.01
C PRO A 349 -16.27 -41.35 -3.85
N GLY A 350 -16.01 -41.84 -2.63
CA GLY A 350 -16.71 -41.46 -1.42
C GLY A 350 -16.68 -39.96 -1.15
N LEU A 351 -15.51 -39.33 -1.21
CA LEU A 351 -15.36 -37.88 -1.03
C LEU A 351 -16.08 -37.06 -2.10
N ALA A 352 -16.21 -37.57 -3.33
CA ALA A 352 -16.89 -36.87 -4.42
C ALA A 352 -18.43 -36.99 -4.35
N VAL A 353 -18.94 -38.11 -3.84
CA VAL A 353 -20.39 -38.40 -3.79
C VAL A 353 -21.04 -38.09 -2.44
N GLU A 354 -20.24 -37.99 -1.37
CA GLU A 354 -20.72 -37.64 -0.04
C GLU A 354 -21.54 -36.35 -0.06
N GLU A 355 -22.58 -36.30 0.77
CA GLU A 355 -23.44 -35.13 0.93
C GLU A 355 -22.62 -33.87 1.25
N TYR A 356 -22.92 -32.80 0.52
CA TYR A 356 -22.32 -31.49 0.76
C TYR A 356 -22.95 -30.84 2.01
N LYS A 357 -22.18 -29.99 2.70
CA LYS A 357 -22.70 -29.26 3.87
C LYS A 357 -23.68 -28.15 3.45
N GLU A 358 -24.74 -27.98 4.22
CA GLU A 358 -25.61 -26.81 4.08
C GLU A 358 -24.84 -25.49 4.33
N PRO A 359 -25.09 -24.43 3.55
CA PRO A 359 -24.43 -23.14 3.74
C PRO A 359 -24.67 -22.55 5.14
N MET A 360 -23.62 -22.00 5.76
CA MET A 360 -23.69 -21.36 7.08
C MET A 360 -22.81 -20.11 7.11
N ALA A 361 -23.33 -19.01 7.67
CA ALA A 361 -22.64 -17.73 7.75
C ALA A 361 -22.55 -17.23 9.21
N PRO A 362 -21.37 -17.25 9.85
CA PRO A 362 -20.11 -17.84 9.38
C PRO A 362 -20.10 -19.38 9.51
N GLY A 363 -19.19 -20.04 8.79
CA GLY A 363 -18.78 -21.42 9.06
C GLY A 363 -18.70 -22.33 7.84
N VAL A 364 -19.59 -22.19 6.86
CA VAL A 364 -19.61 -23.02 5.65
C VAL A 364 -19.94 -22.16 4.42
N GLY A 365 -18.90 -21.75 3.68
CA GLY A 365 -19.00 -20.93 2.47
C GLY A 365 -19.10 -21.75 1.20
N ILE A 366 -18.03 -22.47 0.85
CA ILE A 366 -18.00 -23.27 -0.40
C ILE A 366 -18.81 -24.57 -0.31
N CYS A 367 -19.38 -24.88 0.85
CA CYS A 367 -20.23 -26.07 1.06
C CYS A 367 -19.52 -27.37 0.66
N PRO A 368 -18.31 -27.68 1.18
CA PRO A 368 -17.66 -28.94 0.88
C PRO A 368 -18.39 -30.11 1.54
N THR A 369 -18.06 -31.35 1.17
CA THR A 369 -18.60 -32.53 1.85
C THR A 369 -18.16 -32.60 3.32
N HIS A 370 -18.88 -33.37 4.12
CA HIS A 370 -18.62 -33.45 5.56
C HIS A 370 -17.19 -33.88 5.89
N THR A 371 -16.67 -34.86 5.18
CA THR A 371 -15.31 -35.39 5.37
C THR A 371 -14.26 -34.41 4.85
N VAL A 372 -14.41 -33.89 3.61
CA VAL A 372 -13.48 -32.91 3.02
C VAL A 372 -13.34 -31.68 3.92
N SER A 373 -14.44 -31.17 4.46
CA SER A 373 -14.43 -30.02 5.36
C SER A 373 -13.52 -30.21 6.59
N ARG A 374 -13.48 -31.42 7.17
CA ARG A 374 -12.72 -31.71 8.39
C ARG A 374 -11.24 -31.84 8.09
N VAL A 375 -10.91 -32.56 7.01
CA VAL A 375 -9.55 -32.86 6.56
C VAL A 375 -8.82 -31.58 6.18
N VAL A 376 -9.42 -30.77 5.29
CA VAL A 376 -8.82 -29.55 4.76
C VAL A 376 -8.42 -28.58 5.87
N LEU A 377 -9.25 -28.47 6.92
CA LEU A 377 -8.94 -27.61 8.07
C LEU A 377 -7.81 -28.17 8.95
N SER A 378 -7.70 -29.49 9.07
CA SER A 378 -6.62 -30.15 9.82
C SER A 378 -5.27 -29.96 9.11
N ASP A 379 -5.23 -30.27 7.83
CA ASP A 379 -3.98 -30.28 7.07
C ASP A 379 -3.52 -28.86 6.72
N ALA A 380 -4.42 -27.91 6.53
CA ALA A 380 -4.06 -26.48 6.44
C ALA A 380 -3.31 -26.00 7.70
N VAL A 381 -3.66 -26.51 8.89
CA VAL A 381 -2.91 -26.21 10.13
C VAL A 381 -1.52 -26.82 10.08
N ALA A 382 -1.39 -28.08 9.64
CA ALA A 382 -0.10 -28.76 9.53
C ALA A 382 0.84 -28.09 8.52
N LEU A 383 0.35 -27.76 7.32
CA LEU A 383 1.10 -27.08 6.25
C LEU A 383 1.74 -25.78 6.75
N VAL A 384 0.94 -24.92 7.37
CA VAL A 384 1.39 -23.58 7.77
C VAL A 384 2.21 -23.61 9.04
N ARG A 385 1.80 -24.41 10.03
CA ARG A 385 2.48 -24.46 11.32
C ARG A 385 3.76 -25.30 11.28
N GLY A 386 3.82 -26.30 10.41
CA GLY A 386 5.00 -27.14 10.18
C GLY A 386 6.15 -26.40 9.48
N ASP A 387 5.84 -25.33 8.73
CA ASP A 387 6.84 -24.54 8.01
C ASP A 387 7.54 -23.51 8.92
N ARG A 388 8.88 -23.55 8.96
CA ARG A 388 9.70 -22.57 9.67
C ARG A 388 9.56 -21.16 9.07
N PHE A 389 9.43 -21.04 7.74
CA PHE A 389 9.37 -19.74 7.05
C PHE A 389 8.04 -19.02 7.24
N TYR A 390 6.99 -19.71 7.67
CA TYR A 390 5.72 -19.10 8.09
C TYR A 390 5.55 -18.97 9.60
N THR A 391 6.52 -19.46 10.38
CA THR A 391 6.47 -19.43 11.84
C THR A 391 7.74 -18.83 12.44
N LEU A 392 8.77 -19.63 12.70
CA LEU A 392 9.98 -19.24 13.43
C LEU A 392 10.80 -18.16 12.70
N ASP A 393 10.90 -18.26 11.38
CA ASP A 393 11.69 -17.37 10.53
C ASP A 393 10.88 -16.26 9.86
N TYR A 394 9.57 -16.21 10.09
CA TYR A 394 8.70 -15.17 9.57
C TYR A 394 8.84 -13.89 10.40
N ASN A 395 9.95 -13.17 10.20
CA ASN A 395 10.27 -11.97 10.95
C ASN A 395 11.05 -10.94 10.11
N PRO A 396 11.11 -9.67 10.53
CA PRO A 396 11.79 -8.62 9.78
C PRO A 396 13.28 -8.84 9.53
N LYS A 397 13.98 -9.64 10.34
CA LYS A 397 15.40 -9.94 10.08
C LYS A 397 15.56 -10.71 8.76
N ASN A 398 14.68 -11.66 8.50
CA ASN A 398 14.73 -12.46 7.28
C ASN A 398 14.08 -11.73 6.09
N LEU A 399 12.94 -11.06 6.31
CA LEU A 399 12.14 -10.42 5.27
C LEU A 399 12.44 -8.93 5.04
N THR A 400 13.28 -8.27 5.85
CA THR A 400 13.37 -6.79 6.04
C THR A 400 12.14 -6.19 6.72
N ASN A 401 12.29 -5.02 7.36
CA ASN A 401 11.15 -4.30 7.97
C ASN A 401 10.12 -3.94 6.90
N TRP A 402 10.57 -3.42 5.76
CA TRP A 402 9.71 -3.07 4.65
C TRP A 402 9.01 -4.31 4.06
N GLY A 403 9.76 -5.36 3.73
CA GLY A 403 9.20 -6.57 3.12
C GLY A 403 8.16 -7.25 4.01
N TYR A 404 8.41 -7.30 5.32
CA TYR A 404 7.47 -7.85 6.30
C TYR A 404 6.15 -7.05 6.34
N LEU A 405 6.22 -5.73 6.44
CA LEU A 405 5.02 -4.87 6.51
C LEU A 405 4.31 -4.71 5.17
N GLU A 406 5.04 -4.84 4.07
CA GLU A 406 4.47 -4.75 2.73
C GLU A 406 3.42 -5.85 2.51
N VAL A 407 3.73 -7.08 2.96
CA VAL A 407 2.86 -8.24 2.79
C VAL A 407 1.95 -8.52 3.99
N ALA A 408 2.18 -7.87 5.13
CA ALA A 408 1.38 -8.05 6.34
C ALA A 408 -0.10 -7.68 6.13
N TYR A 409 -1.00 -8.40 6.80
CA TYR A 409 -2.42 -8.05 6.87
C TYR A 409 -2.66 -6.98 7.95
N ASP A 410 -3.75 -6.22 7.81
CA ASP A 410 -4.23 -5.26 8.81
C ASP A 410 -5.70 -5.57 9.14
N LEU A 411 -5.98 -5.96 10.38
CA LEU A 411 -7.34 -6.31 10.80
C LEU A 411 -8.31 -5.11 10.77
N GLY A 412 -7.80 -3.87 10.78
CA GLY A 412 -8.57 -2.65 10.60
C GLY A 412 -8.97 -2.38 9.15
N VAL A 413 -8.40 -3.12 8.19
CA VAL A 413 -8.63 -2.96 6.75
C VAL A 413 -9.17 -4.28 6.20
N ASN A 414 -10.43 -4.30 5.76
CA ASN A 414 -11.07 -5.51 5.23
C ASN A 414 -10.91 -6.76 6.12
N GLN A 415 -10.90 -6.57 7.45
CA GLN A 415 -10.74 -7.65 8.42
C GLN A 415 -9.47 -8.50 8.17
N GLY A 416 -8.46 -7.92 7.52
CA GLY A 416 -7.19 -8.58 7.19
C GLY A 416 -7.04 -9.07 5.75
N CYS A 417 -8.07 -9.04 4.90
CA CYS A 417 -7.94 -9.43 3.48
C CYS A 417 -6.85 -8.60 2.77
N VAL A 418 -5.96 -9.24 2.02
CA VAL A 418 -4.78 -8.62 1.37
C VAL A 418 -4.65 -8.88 -0.13
N PHE A 419 -5.54 -9.65 -0.77
CA PHE A 419 -5.43 -9.95 -2.21
C PHE A 419 -5.34 -8.68 -3.06
N TYR A 420 -6.07 -7.63 -2.68
CA TYR A 420 -6.00 -6.33 -3.36
C TYR A 420 -4.59 -5.79 -3.55
N LYS A 421 -3.65 -6.10 -2.65
CA LYS A 421 -2.25 -5.69 -2.77
C LYS A 421 -1.60 -6.28 -4.01
N LEU A 422 -1.87 -7.55 -4.32
CA LEU A 422 -1.34 -8.21 -5.51
C LEU A 422 -1.88 -7.53 -6.77
N ILE A 423 -3.20 -7.48 -6.92
CA ILE A 423 -3.88 -6.91 -8.11
C ILE A 423 -3.47 -5.45 -8.34
N LEU A 424 -3.52 -4.61 -7.29
CA LEU A 424 -3.22 -3.18 -7.42
C LEU A 424 -1.73 -2.89 -7.60
N ARG A 425 -0.83 -3.83 -7.29
CA ARG A 425 0.61 -3.69 -7.56
C ARG A 425 0.96 -4.10 -8.99
N THR A 426 0.25 -5.08 -9.54
CA THR A 426 0.61 -5.72 -10.81
C THR A 426 -0.19 -5.20 -12.00
N LEU A 427 -1.39 -4.65 -11.74
CA LEU A 427 -2.30 -4.04 -12.71
C LEU A 427 -2.82 -2.66 -12.22
N PRO A 428 -1.94 -1.75 -11.78
CA PRO A 428 -2.32 -0.50 -11.08
C PRO A 428 -3.19 0.45 -11.91
N ASN A 429 -3.11 0.36 -13.24
CA ASN A 429 -3.84 1.23 -14.17
C ASN A 429 -5.13 0.60 -14.69
N HIS A 430 -5.59 -0.52 -14.12
CA HIS A 430 -6.82 -1.18 -14.57
C HIS A 430 -7.86 -1.32 -13.47
N PHE A 431 -7.46 -1.20 -12.21
CA PHE A 431 -8.33 -1.31 -11.05
C PHE A 431 -8.27 -0.02 -10.24
N MET A 432 -9.44 0.55 -9.94
CA MET A 432 -9.52 1.66 -9.00
C MET A 432 -9.00 1.21 -7.62
N PRO A 433 -8.33 2.10 -6.86
CA PRO A 433 -7.74 1.70 -5.58
C PRO A 433 -8.73 1.16 -4.53
N ASN A 434 -10.03 1.41 -4.70
CA ASN A 434 -11.11 0.88 -3.86
C ASN A 434 -12.06 -0.07 -4.64
N SER A 435 -11.61 -0.66 -5.75
CA SER A 435 -12.43 -1.55 -6.58
C SER A 435 -12.81 -2.84 -5.84
N ILE A 436 -14.09 -3.21 -5.86
CA ILE A 436 -14.55 -4.47 -5.28
C ILE A 436 -13.90 -5.69 -5.94
N TYR A 437 -13.60 -5.59 -7.24
CA TYR A 437 -12.92 -6.63 -8.02
C TYR A 437 -11.49 -6.89 -7.56
N ALA A 438 -10.84 -5.93 -6.90
CA ALA A 438 -9.52 -6.11 -6.31
C ALA A 438 -9.59 -6.54 -4.84
N HIS A 439 -10.56 -6.02 -4.08
CA HIS A 439 -10.63 -6.23 -2.63
C HIS A 439 -11.29 -7.54 -2.19
N TYR A 440 -12.26 -8.06 -2.94
CA TYR A 440 -12.88 -9.36 -2.66
C TYR A 440 -13.07 -10.15 -3.97
N PRO A 441 -11.96 -10.47 -4.68
CA PRO A 441 -12.01 -11.08 -6.00
C PRO A 441 -12.54 -12.51 -5.99
N MET A 442 -12.72 -13.14 -4.83
CA MET A 442 -13.13 -14.54 -4.67
C MET A 442 -14.66 -14.75 -4.56
N THR A 443 -15.42 -13.67 -4.53
CA THR A 443 -16.89 -13.68 -4.50
C THR A 443 -17.40 -12.80 -5.63
N VAL A 444 -18.42 -13.24 -6.36
CA VAL A 444 -18.91 -12.46 -7.51
C VAL A 444 -19.39 -11.07 -7.07
N PRO A 445 -19.21 -10.00 -7.88
CA PRO A 445 -19.54 -8.62 -7.49
C PRO A 445 -20.98 -8.44 -7.02
N ALA A 446 -21.94 -9.11 -7.67
CA ALA A 446 -23.36 -9.04 -7.31
C ALA A 446 -23.65 -9.58 -5.90
N GLU A 447 -22.90 -10.58 -5.45
CA GLU A 447 -23.07 -11.13 -4.10
C GLU A 447 -22.30 -10.29 -3.07
N ASN A 448 -21.09 -9.81 -3.42
CA ASN A 448 -20.37 -8.83 -2.62
C ASN A 448 -21.21 -7.57 -2.36
N ALA A 449 -22.02 -7.11 -3.32
CA ALA A 449 -22.93 -5.98 -3.15
C ALA A 449 -23.90 -6.19 -1.97
N LYS A 450 -24.57 -7.35 -1.94
CA LYS A 450 -25.48 -7.71 -0.84
C LYS A 450 -24.74 -7.83 0.49
N ILE A 451 -23.57 -8.47 0.49
CA ILE A 451 -22.74 -8.61 1.69
C ILE A 451 -22.35 -7.24 2.24
N MET A 452 -21.80 -6.36 1.40
CA MET A 452 -21.32 -5.06 1.85
C MET A 452 -22.47 -4.12 2.24
N GLN A 453 -23.66 -4.25 1.66
CA GLN A 453 -24.87 -3.57 2.13
C GLN A 453 -25.22 -4.02 3.55
N ASN A 454 -25.30 -5.32 3.80
CA ASN A 454 -25.61 -5.88 5.11
C ASN A 454 -24.58 -5.50 6.17
N LEU A 455 -23.31 -5.34 5.78
CA LEU A 455 -22.23 -4.92 6.68
C LEU A 455 -22.15 -3.39 6.87
N GLY A 456 -22.93 -2.60 6.14
CA GLY A 456 -22.87 -1.13 6.18
C GLY A 456 -21.64 -0.52 5.49
N ARG A 457 -21.01 -1.25 4.56
CA ARG A 457 -19.73 -0.92 3.91
C ARG A 457 -19.85 -0.74 2.39
N TYR A 458 -21.06 -0.76 1.85
CA TYR A 458 -21.30 -0.65 0.41
C TYR A 458 -20.64 0.59 -0.21
N HIS A 459 -20.65 1.72 0.50
CA HIS A 459 -20.09 3.00 0.05
C HIS A 459 -18.56 3.09 0.14
N ASP A 460 -17.88 2.10 0.72
CA ASP A 460 -16.42 2.10 0.77
C ASP A 460 -15.82 1.68 -0.58
N TYR A 461 -16.57 0.93 -1.40
CA TYR A 461 -16.06 0.32 -2.63
C TYR A 461 -16.60 0.98 -3.89
N ASP A 462 -15.76 0.96 -4.93
CA ASP A 462 -16.17 1.18 -6.30
C ASP A 462 -16.71 -0.14 -6.90
N TRP A 463 -17.90 -0.06 -7.48
CA TRP A 463 -18.63 -1.20 -8.06
C TRP A 463 -18.51 -1.26 -9.58
N SER A 464 -17.82 -0.29 -10.20
CA SER A 464 -17.67 -0.26 -11.65
C SER A 464 -16.78 -1.40 -12.12
N ARG A 465 -17.08 -1.93 -13.31
CA ARG A 465 -16.24 -2.94 -13.93
C ARG A 465 -14.85 -2.32 -14.22
N PRO A 466 -13.74 -3.00 -13.92
CA PRO A 466 -12.40 -2.45 -14.09
C PRO A 466 -12.11 -2.07 -15.56
N THR A 467 -11.56 -0.89 -15.77
CA THR A 467 -11.22 -0.34 -17.09
C THR A 467 -9.86 0.35 -17.04
N TYR A 468 -9.26 0.60 -18.22
CA TYR A 468 -7.98 1.31 -18.27
C TYR A 468 -8.12 2.73 -17.70
N ILE A 469 -7.24 3.05 -16.75
CA ILE A 469 -7.10 4.33 -16.08
C ILE A 469 -5.88 5.01 -16.71
N PRO A 470 -6.07 6.11 -17.46
CA PRO A 470 -4.95 6.84 -18.05
C PRO A 470 -3.94 7.30 -17.00
N THR A 471 -2.67 7.05 -17.27
CA THR A 471 -1.56 7.56 -16.45
C THR A 471 -1.47 9.08 -16.57
N ARG A 472 -0.98 9.73 -15.52
CA ARG A 472 -0.71 11.19 -15.56
C ARG A 472 0.34 11.53 -16.63
N VAL A 473 0.20 12.71 -17.23
CA VAL A 473 1.23 13.34 -18.06
C VAL A 473 2.21 14.08 -17.15
N ASN A 474 3.50 13.84 -17.28
CA ASN A 474 4.53 14.55 -16.50
C ASN A 474 5.24 15.60 -17.37
N LEU A 475 5.37 16.82 -16.83
CA LEU A 475 6.15 17.93 -17.37
C LEU A 475 7.28 18.27 -16.40
N THR A 476 8.49 18.50 -16.91
CA THR A 476 9.69 18.72 -16.08
C THR A 476 10.39 20.05 -16.31
N SER A 477 10.18 20.69 -17.45
CA SER A 477 10.81 21.96 -17.82
C SER A 477 10.19 23.15 -17.07
N TYR A 478 11.01 24.17 -16.81
CA TYR A 478 10.55 25.40 -16.16
C TYR A 478 9.48 26.12 -16.99
N GLN A 479 9.69 26.22 -18.30
CA GLN A 479 8.77 26.91 -19.20
C GLN A 479 7.39 26.24 -19.23
N SER A 480 7.35 24.91 -19.34
CA SER A 480 6.07 24.18 -19.36
C SER A 480 5.35 24.25 -18.01
N ALA A 481 6.08 24.16 -16.90
CA ALA A 481 5.52 24.34 -15.56
C ALA A 481 4.94 25.74 -15.39
N LYS A 482 5.67 26.79 -15.78
CA LYS A 482 5.21 28.18 -15.70
C LYS A 482 3.96 28.41 -16.58
N TYR A 483 3.99 27.97 -17.83
CA TYR A 483 2.85 28.10 -18.76
C TYR A 483 1.58 27.45 -18.21
N LEU A 484 1.70 26.24 -17.66
CA LEU A 484 0.58 25.52 -17.07
C LEU A 484 0.03 26.20 -15.81
N LEU A 485 0.90 26.78 -14.97
CA LEU A 485 0.48 27.45 -13.74
C LEU A 485 -0.16 28.83 -13.98
N GLU A 486 0.23 29.55 -15.03
CA GLU A 486 -0.29 30.89 -15.36
C GLU A 486 -1.68 30.88 -16.03
N ARG A 487 -2.17 29.71 -16.46
CA ARG A 487 -3.40 29.57 -17.25
C ARG A 487 -4.46 28.74 -16.54
N SER A 488 -4.95 29.23 -15.41
CA SER A 488 -5.97 28.56 -14.57
C SER A 488 -7.28 28.24 -15.30
N GLN A 489 -7.59 28.96 -16.38
CA GLN A 489 -8.76 28.71 -17.24
C GLN A 489 -8.61 27.50 -18.17
N ASP A 490 -7.37 27.15 -18.53
CA ASP A 490 -7.07 26.02 -19.42
C ASP A 490 -6.65 24.78 -18.62
N PHE A 491 -6.06 25.00 -17.45
CA PHE A 491 -5.52 23.97 -16.56
C PHE A 491 -6.05 24.19 -15.14
N THR A 492 -7.11 23.47 -14.79
CA THR A 492 -7.86 23.64 -13.54
C THR A 492 -7.26 22.85 -12.38
N VAL A 493 -7.48 23.29 -11.14
CA VAL A 493 -7.01 22.56 -9.95
C VAL A 493 -7.84 21.30 -9.68
N MET A 494 -7.18 20.28 -9.13
CA MET A 494 -7.77 18.94 -8.92
C MET A 494 -8.00 18.57 -7.45
N TRP A 495 -7.76 19.50 -6.51
CA TRP A 495 -7.76 19.16 -5.08
C TRP A 495 -9.14 18.84 -4.52
N ASN A 496 -10.20 19.27 -5.22
CA ASN A 496 -11.58 19.06 -4.81
C ASN A 496 -11.95 17.57 -4.69
N ASP A 497 -11.38 16.70 -5.53
CA ASP A 497 -11.64 15.25 -5.47
C ASP A 497 -11.23 14.66 -4.11
N GLY A 498 -10.02 15.00 -3.64
CA GLY A 498 -9.51 14.57 -2.35
C GLY A 498 -10.19 15.28 -1.17
N LEU A 499 -10.37 16.61 -1.27
CA LEU A 499 -11.01 17.43 -0.23
C LEU A 499 -12.45 16.97 0.03
N SER A 500 -13.23 16.77 -1.02
CA SER A 500 -14.62 16.33 -0.89
C SER A 500 -14.74 14.91 -0.34
N PHE A 501 -13.82 14.01 -0.70
CA PHE A 501 -13.78 12.66 -0.15
C PHE A 501 -13.50 12.66 1.36
N VAL A 502 -12.52 13.44 1.81
CA VAL A 502 -12.07 13.43 3.22
C VAL A 502 -12.92 14.31 4.13
N MET A 503 -13.39 15.46 3.63
CA MET A 503 -14.06 16.51 4.42
C MET A 503 -15.51 16.79 4.00
N GLY A 504 -16.05 16.05 3.03
CA GLY A 504 -17.43 16.21 2.56
C GLY A 504 -17.67 17.55 1.85
N GLU A 505 -18.89 18.09 2.01
CA GLU A 505 -19.30 19.32 1.34
C GLU A 505 -18.49 20.55 1.78
N GLY A 506 -18.01 20.59 3.04
CA GLY A 506 -17.13 21.66 3.50
C GLY A 506 -15.82 21.72 2.71
N GLY A 507 -15.22 20.56 2.42
CA GLY A 507 -14.00 20.47 1.61
C GLY A 507 -14.15 21.07 0.20
N ARG A 508 -15.36 20.97 -0.38
CA ARG A 508 -15.66 21.54 -1.72
C ARG A 508 -15.65 23.05 -1.79
N LYS A 509 -15.76 23.71 -0.63
CA LYS A 509 -15.81 25.16 -0.51
C LYS A 509 -14.50 25.72 0.05
N PHE A 510 -13.39 24.99 -0.05
CA PHE A 510 -12.09 25.47 0.40
C PHE A 510 -11.51 26.48 -0.59
N CYS A 511 -11.04 27.63 -0.12
CA CYS A 511 -10.64 28.77 -0.97
C CYS A 511 -9.62 28.42 -2.07
N LEU A 512 -8.71 27.47 -1.86
CA LEU A 512 -7.74 27.03 -2.85
C LEU A 512 -8.15 25.73 -3.60
N GLY A 513 -9.27 25.12 -3.23
CA GLY A 513 -9.74 23.83 -3.76
C GLY A 513 -10.32 23.87 -5.18
N GLY A 514 -10.58 25.07 -5.72
CA GLY A 514 -11.21 25.25 -7.03
C GLY A 514 -11.02 26.63 -7.68
N ASP A 515 -11.55 26.75 -8.90
CA ASP A 515 -11.38 27.91 -9.80
C ASP A 515 -12.64 28.79 -9.94
N THR A 516 -13.73 28.41 -9.30
CA THR A 516 -15.01 29.12 -9.41
C THR A 516 -14.97 30.51 -8.72
N VAL A 517 -15.98 31.35 -9.00
CA VAL A 517 -16.14 32.68 -8.38
C VAL A 517 -16.19 32.58 -6.84
N LEU A 518 -16.81 31.53 -6.30
CA LEU A 518 -16.85 31.27 -4.85
C LEU A 518 -15.43 31.18 -4.28
N HIS A 519 -14.59 30.35 -4.89
CA HIS A 519 -13.22 30.11 -4.42
C HIS A 519 -12.39 31.38 -4.46
N ARG A 520 -12.47 32.16 -5.55
CA ARG A 520 -11.77 33.46 -5.65
C ARG A 520 -12.14 34.42 -4.53
N LYS A 521 -13.44 34.63 -4.28
CA LYS A 521 -13.92 35.50 -3.19
C LYS A 521 -13.44 35.02 -1.81
N GLN A 522 -13.42 33.71 -1.58
CA GLN A 522 -12.92 33.16 -0.33
C GLN A 522 -11.41 33.35 -0.17
N ARG A 523 -10.62 33.29 -1.25
CA ARG A 523 -9.17 33.59 -1.20
C ARG A 523 -8.92 35.04 -0.82
N GLU A 524 -9.62 35.97 -1.46
CA GLU A 524 -9.54 37.40 -1.14
C GLU A 524 -9.91 37.67 0.32
N LEU A 525 -11.00 37.07 0.79
CA LEU A 525 -11.43 37.15 2.20
C LEU A 525 -10.34 36.60 3.13
N MET A 526 -9.88 35.37 2.92
CA MET A 526 -8.86 34.75 3.77
C MET A 526 -7.54 35.53 3.78
N HIS A 527 -7.13 36.06 2.62
CA HIS A 527 -5.93 36.90 2.51
C HIS A 527 -6.07 38.17 3.36
N GLY A 528 -7.19 38.89 3.25
CA GLY A 528 -7.45 40.09 4.06
C GLY A 528 -7.58 39.83 5.56
N LEU A 529 -7.93 38.60 5.96
CA LEU A 529 -8.04 38.22 7.38
C LEU A 529 -6.70 37.84 8.01
N LEU A 530 -5.82 37.17 7.25
CA LEU A 530 -4.52 36.68 7.71
C LEU A 530 -3.48 37.80 7.80
N TYR A 531 -3.35 38.62 6.75
CA TYR A 531 -2.27 39.61 6.66
C TYR A 531 -2.70 40.97 7.23
N ARG A 532 -2.33 41.23 8.49
CA ARG A 532 -2.58 42.50 9.20
C ARG A 532 -1.29 43.28 9.50
N GLU A 533 -1.44 44.49 10.02
CA GLU A 533 -0.31 45.26 10.57
C GLU A 533 0.46 44.44 11.61
N LYS A 534 1.80 44.46 11.52
CA LYS A 534 2.75 43.66 12.34
C LYS A 534 2.70 42.13 12.20
N TRP A 535 1.91 41.57 11.27
CA TRP A 535 1.83 40.10 11.07
C TRP A 535 3.19 39.41 10.94
N HIS A 536 4.07 39.95 10.09
CA HIS A 536 5.42 39.40 9.89
C HIS A 536 6.28 39.45 11.17
N GLU A 537 6.16 40.51 11.96
CA GLU A 537 6.88 40.65 13.22
C GLU A 537 6.40 39.62 14.26
N HIS A 538 5.07 39.46 14.40
CA HIS A 538 4.49 38.47 15.30
C HIS A 538 4.86 37.04 14.91
N ILE A 539 4.88 36.71 13.62
CA ILE A 539 5.36 35.41 13.13
C ILE A 539 6.83 35.21 13.48
N LYS A 540 7.70 36.18 13.17
CA LYS A 540 9.14 36.08 13.47
C LYS A 540 9.34 35.79 14.96
N ASN A 541 8.74 36.62 15.83
CA ASN A 541 8.85 36.50 17.28
C ASN A 541 8.34 35.14 17.78
N PHE A 542 7.20 34.68 17.27
CA PHE A 542 6.66 33.37 17.62
C PHE A 542 7.59 32.23 17.21
N TYR A 543 8.07 32.21 15.96
CA TYR A 543 8.89 31.12 15.47
C TYR A 543 10.28 31.10 16.12
N GLU A 544 10.87 32.25 16.46
CA GLU A 544 12.08 32.29 17.28
C GLU A 544 11.84 31.73 18.69
N TYR A 545 10.75 32.16 19.34
CA TYR A 545 10.38 31.69 20.68
C TYR A 545 10.09 30.20 20.71
N ILE A 546 9.20 29.71 19.84
CA ILE A 546 8.73 28.32 19.87
C ILE A 546 9.86 27.35 19.52
N THR A 547 10.72 27.71 18.57
CA THR A 547 11.87 26.89 18.17
C THR A 547 12.86 26.79 19.32
N LEU A 548 13.16 27.91 19.98
CA LEU A 548 14.05 27.93 21.15
C LEU A 548 13.45 27.14 22.32
N ARG A 549 12.14 27.30 22.60
CA ARG A 549 11.44 26.53 23.64
C ARG A 549 11.53 25.04 23.40
N LEU A 550 11.23 24.59 22.19
CA LEU A 550 11.30 23.17 21.83
C LEU A 550 12.74 22.65 21.90
N LEU A 551 13.75 23.44 21.54
CA LEU A 551 15.15 23.07 21.74
C LEU A 551 15.46 22.85 23.23
N HIS A 552 15.01 23.73 24.14
CA HIS A 552 15.19 23.54 25.58
C HIS A 552 14.45 22.32 26.13
N GLU A 553 13.22 22.09 25.69
CA GLU A 553 12.39 21.00 26.20
C GLU A 553 12.78 19.61 25.67
N LYS A 554 13.27 19.55 24.43
CA LYS A 554 13.44 18.29 23.69
C LYS A 554 14.90 17.90 23.47
N SER A 555 15.85 18.81 23.71
CA SER A 555 17.27 18.44 23.71
C SER A 555 17.60 17.58 24.92
N CYS A 556 18.50 16.63 24.72
CA CYS A 556 19.08 15.81 25.78
C CYS A 556 20.60 15.83 25.67
N THR A 557 21.29 15.65 26.80
CA THR A 557 22.76 15.52 26.82
C THR A 557 23.12 14.05 26.92
N ILE A 558 23.86 13.54 25.92
CA ILE A 558 24.35 12.17 25.88
C ILE A 558 25.87 12.23 25.77
N ALA A 559 26.58 11.65 26.73
CA ALA A 559 28.04 11.65 26.79
C ALA A 559 28.67 13.07 26.63
N GLY A 560 28.04 14.08 27.24
CA GLY A 560 28.50 15.47 27.19
C GLY A 560 28.20 16.23 25.90
N ILE A 561 27.50 15.61 24.94
CA ILE A 561 27.07 16.24 23.68
C ILE A 561 25.56 16.47 23.74
N ASN A 562 25.10 17.67 23.35
CA ASN A 562 23.67 17.94 23.25
C ASN A 562 23.12 17.37 21.93
N GLN A 563 21.99 16.68 22.02
CA GLN A 563 21.33 16.03 20.89
C GLN A 563 19.84 16.35 20.89
N VAL A 564 19.28 16.58 19.70
CA VAL A 564 17.84 16.77 19.48
C VAL A 564 17.43 16.16 18.14
N ASP A 565 16.20 15.66 18.04
CA ASP A 565 15.59 15.33 16.75
C ASP A 565 14.99 16.60 16.14
N LEU A 566 15.71 17.17 15.18
CA LEU A 566 15.38 18.47 14.61
C LEU A 566 14.10 18.43 13.78
N THR A 567 13.79 17.28 13.16
CA THR A 567 12.54 17.08 12.41
C THR A 567 11.39 16.80 13.36
N ARG A 568 11.47 15.72 14.15
CA ARG A 568 10.34 15.21 14.94
C ARG A 568 9.94 16.15 16.06
N ASP A 569 10.92 16.67 16.79
CA ASP A 569 10.69 17.32 18.08
C ASP A 569 10.74 18.85 18.01
N VAL A 570 11.26 19.42 16.91
CA VAL A 570 11.34 20.88 16.71
C VAL A 570 10.57 21.30 15.46
N GLY A 571 11.00 20.84 14.28
CA GLY A 571 10.44 21.22 12.99
C GLY A 571 8.95 20.95 12.86
N ASN A 572 8.54 19.72 13.16
CA ASN A 572 7.15 19.30 13.09
C ASN A 572 6.28 20.04 14.12
N LEU A 573 6.77 20.16 15.36
CA LEU A 573 5.98 20.67 16.47
C LEU A 573 5.82 22.20 16.42
N ALA A 574 6.82 22.94 15.96
CA ALA A 574 6.73 24.41 15.82
C ALA A 574 5.52 24.84 14.98
N HIS A 575 5.28 24.13 13.86
CA HIS A 575 4.15 24.38 12.98
C HIS A 575 2.81 23.93 13.57
N VAL A 576 2.78 22.84 14.36
CA VAL A 576 1.59 22.42 15.12
C VAL A 576 1.19 23.50 16.13
N HIS A 577 2.15 24.04 16.89
CA HIS A 577 1.89 25.14 17.82
C HIS A 577 1.40 26.39 17.11
N PHE A 578 2.02 26.76 15.99
CA PHE A 578 1.55 27.90 15.20
C PHE A 578 0.10 27.71 14.75
N ALA A 579 -0.21 26.55 14.16
CA ALA A 579 -1.56 26.22 13.73
C ALA A 579 -2.54 26.22 14.90
N ALA A 580 -2.16 25.67 16.06
CA ALA A 580 -3.01 25.64 17.23
C ALA A 580 -3.33 27.04 17.76
N ASN A 581 -2.37 27.97 17.74
CA ASN A 581 -2.59 29.35 18.16
C ASN A 581 -3.43 30.13 17.13
N VAL A 582 -3.12 30.01 15.84
CA VAL A 582 -3.80 30.76 14.77
C VAL A 582 -5.20 30.23 14.46
N PHE A 583 -5.45 28.94 14.66
CA PHE A 583 -6.72 28.30 14.32
C PHE A 583 -7.50 27.79 15.54
N SER A 584 -7.01 28.08 16.75
CA SER A 584 -7.60 27.61 18.02
C SER A 584 -7.82 26.09 18.03
N LEU A 585 -6.79 25.30 17.73
CA LEU A 585 -6.90 23.84 17.70
C LEU A 585 -6.77 23.24 19.12
N PRO A 586 -7.43 22.10 19.43
CA PRO A 586 -7.47 21.52 20.77
C PRO A 586 -6.18 20.76 21.13
N LEU A 587 -5.05 21.47 21.12
CA LEU A 587 -3.73 20.92 21.40
C LEU A 587 -3.52 20.71 22.91
N LYS A 588 -3.08 19.51 23.28
CA LYS A 588 -2.73 19.14 24.65
C LYS A 588 -1.28 19.53 24.93
N THR A 589 -1.09 20.44 25.90
CA THR A 589 0.22 20.91 26.35
C THR A 589 0.25 20.95 27.87
N ALA A 590 1.42 21.24 28.47
CA ALA A 590 1.50 21.48 29.91
C ALA A 590 0.64 22.68 30.36
N GLU A 591 0.54 23.71 29.50
CA GLU A 591 -0.26 24.91 29.72
C GLU A 591 -1.76 24.67 29.44
N ASN A 592 -2.09 23.68 28.62
CA ASN A 592 -3.46 23.27 28.30
C ASN A 592 -3.65 21.74 28.46
N PRO A 593 -3.72 21.23 29.71
CA PRO A 593 -3.82 19.80 29.97
C PRO A 593 -5.15 19.18 29.51
N ALA A 594 -6.19 20.00 29.33
CA ALA A 594 -7.51 19.61 28.82
C ALA A 594 -7.56 19.46 27.28
N GLY A 595 -6.46 19.72 26.57
CA GLY A 595 -6.37 19.45 25.14
C GLY A 595 -6.54 17.96 24.82
N ILE A 596 -6.93 17.67 23.58
CA ILE A 596 -7.35 16.32 23.16
C ILE A 596 -6.20 15.56 22.49
N PHE A 597 -5.49 16.21 21.58
CA PHE A 597 -4.37 15.61 20.85
C PHE A 597 -3.05 16.11 21.40
N THR A 598 -2.10 15.21 21.62
CA THR A 598 -0.70 15.58 21.81
C THR A 598 -0.13 16.25 20.56
N GLU A 599 1.03 16.89 20.69
CA GLU A 599 1.72 17.56 19.58
C GLU A 599 1.98 16.61 18.40
N GLN A 600 2.43 15.40 18.70
CA GLN A 600 2.77 14.36 17.72
C GLN A 600 1.51 13.76 17.09
N GLU A 601 0.47 13.50 17.87
CA GLU A 601 -0.81 13.00 17.34
C GLU A 601 -1.46 14.02 16.40
N MET A 602 -1.43 15.30 16.75
CA MET A 602 -1.95 16.37 15.89
C MET A 602 -1.18 16.45 14.57
N TRP A 603 0.17 16.43 14.63
CA TRP A 603 1.01 16.43 13.42
C TRP A 603 0.73 15.22 12.52
N MET A 604 0.68 14.01 13.11
CA MET A 604 0.41 12.79 12.36
C MET A 604 -0.99 12.81 11.75
N ALA A 605 -2.01 13.26 12.50
CA ALA A 605 -3.36 13.35 12.00
C ALA A 605 -3.47 14.28 10.78
N MET A 606 -2.87 15.47 10.86
CA MET A 606 -2.82 16.40 9.73
C MET A 606 -2.03 15.85 8.55
N SER A 607 -0.92 15.15 8.80
CA SER A 607 -0.09 14.54 7.75
C SER A 607 -0.83 13.44 6.98
N VAL A 608 -1.58 12.58 7.68
CA VAL A 608 -2.42 11.54 7.06
C VAL A 608 -3.54 12.17 6.23
N ILE A 609 -4.26 13.15 6.79
CA ILE A 609 -5.33 13.87 6.06
C ILE A 609 -4.76 14.55 4.81
N PHE A 610 -3.63 15.25 4.95
CA PHE A 610 -2.95 15.90 3.84
C PHE A 610 -2.53 14.90 2.76
N THR A 611 -1.94 13.78 3.15
CA THR A 611 -1.50 12.75 2.21
C THR A 611 -2.68 12.21 1.40
N ALA A 612 -3.82 11.94 2.04
CA ALA A 612 -5.03 11.48 1.36
C ALA A 612 -5.61 12.49 0.37
N ILE A 613 -5.37 13.79 0.57
CA ILE A 613 -5.91 14.86 -0.27
C ILE A 613 -4.96 15.20 -1.43
N PHE A 614 -3.66 15.34 -1.15
CA PHE A 614 -2.69 15.94 -2.07
C PHE A 614 -1.65 14.96 -2.61
N PHE A 615 -1.39 13.83 -1.93
CA PHE A 615 -0.29 12.91 -2.24
C PHE A 615 -0.71 11.43 -2.20
N ASP A 616 -1.94 11.13 -2.62
CA ASP A 616 -2.44 9.76 -2.76
C ASP A 616 -2.00 9.18 -4.12
N PHE A 617 -0.76 8.70 -4.20
CA PHE A 617 -0.15 8.19 -5.45
C PHE A 617 0.12 6.68 -5.45
N GLU A 618 -0.08 5.99 -4.33
CA GLU A 618 0.21 4.56 -4.18
C GLU A 618 -1.11 3.76 -4.12
N PRO A 619 -1.53 3.10 -5.21
CA PRO A 619 -2.83 2.42 -5.29
C PRO A 619 -3.05 1.43 -4.15
N THR A 620 -2.02 0.65 -3.78
CA THR A 620 -2.10 -0.37 -2.72
C THR A 620 -2.27 0.22 -1.31
N LYS A 621 -1.99 1.50 -1.09
CA LYS A 621 -2.11 2.17 0.22
C LYS A 621 -3.24 3.21 0.26
N SER A 622 -3.80 3.56 -0.88
CA SER A 622 -4.87 4.56 -1.03
C SER A 622 -6.12 4.22 -0.21
N PHE A 623 -6.66 3.01 -0.34
CA PHE A 623 -7.86 2.58 0.41
C PHE A 623 -7.71 2.71 1.94
N PRO A 624 -6.70 2.10 2.60
CA PRO A 624 -6.55 2.25 4.05
C PRO A 624 -6.22 3.69 4.47
N LEU A 625 -5.40 4.41 3.71
CA LEU A 625 -5.10 5.81 3.96
C LEU A 625 -6.38 6.66 4.00
N ARG A 626 -7.25 6.47 3.02
CA ARG A 626 -8.54 7.17 2.87
C ARG A 626 -9.50 6.89 4.02
N LEU A 627 -9.60 5.63 4.46
CA LEU A 627 -10.43 5.26 5.61
C LEU A 627 -9.96 5.97 6.89
N VAL A 628 -8.65 5.94 7.17
CA VAL A 628 -8.06 6.57 8.35
C VAL A 628 -8.18 8.10 8.27
N ALA A 629 -7.87 8.69 7.10
CA ALA A 629 -7.99 10.12 6.88
C ALA A 629 -9.41 10.64 7.09
N ARG A 630 -10.44 9.95 6.57
CA ARG A 630 -11.85 10.31 6.77
C ARG A 630 -12.25 10.27 8.25
N LYS A 631 -11.79 9.27 9.00
CA LYS A 631 -12.04 9.15 10.45
C LYS A 631 -11.40 10.30 11.23
N LEU A 632 -10.12 10.57 10.97
CA LEU A 632 -9.38 11.67 11.61
C LEU A 632 -9.98 13.03 11.25
N ALA A 633 -10.34 13.22 9.98
CA ALA A 633 -10.93 14.45 9.48
C ALA A 633 -12.28 14.73 10.15
N THR A 634 -13.13 13.70 10.28
CA THR A 634 -14.42 13.82 10.97
C THR A 634 -14.23 14.16 12.45
N MET A 635 -13.27 13.53 13.12
CA MET A 635 -12.99 13.79 14.54
C MET A 635 -12.47 15.21 14.77
N LEU A 636 -11.45 15.62 14.01
CA LEU A 636 -10.86 16.94 14.12
C LEU A 636 -11.85 18.04 13.71
N GLY A 637 -12.61 17.80 12.65
CA GLY A 637 -13.67 18.70 12.16
C GLY A 637 -14.72 19.03 13.21
N LYS A 638 -15.24 18.02 13.90
CA LYS A 638 -16.20 18.22 15.01
C LYS A 638 -15.63 19.08 16.14
N LEU A 639 -14.36 18.88 16.48
CA LEU A 639 -13.71 19.65 17.55
C LEU A 639 -13.48 21.10 17.15
N ILE A 640 -13.07 21.34 15.90
CA ILE A 640 -12.94 22.69 15.35
C ILE A 640 -14.30 23.38 15.33
N GLU A 641 -15.36 22.70 14.89
CA GLU A 641 -16.72 23.24 14.87
C GLU A 641 -17.22 23.63 16.27
N ILE A 642 -16.98 22.78 17.28
CA ILE A 642 -17.31 23.09 18.69
C ILE A 642 -16.58 24.36 19.15
N ASN A 643 -15.30 24.51 18.79
CA ASN A 643 -14.55 25.70 19.16
C ASN A 643 -15.05 26.96 18.45
N VAL A 644 -15.30 26.88 17.14
CA VAL A 644 -15.92 27.97 16.36
C VAL A 644 -17.25 28.39 16.99
N LYS A 645 -18.10 27.42 17.37
CA LYS A 645 -19.37 27.69 18.05
C LYS A 645 -19.16 28.38 19.39
N SER A 646 -18.21 27.91 20.20
CA SER A 646 -17.86 28.55 21.47
C SER A 646 -17.47 30.02 21.27
N VAL A 647 -16.49 30.30 20.40
CA VAL A 647 -15.99 31.67 20.13
C VAL A 647 -17.10 32.61 19.62
N THR A 648 -18.00 32.10 18.77
CA THR A 648 -19.11 32.89 18.22
C THR A 648 -20.23 33.13 19.24
N THR A 649 -20.54 32.16 20.11
CA THR A 649 -21.61 32.30 21.13
C THR A 649 -21.17 33.19 22.29
N THR A 650 -19.89 33.16 22.70
CA THR A 650 -19.38 34.03 23.77
C THR A 650 -19.52 35.52 23.41
N SER A 651 -19.58 35.86 22.11
CA SER A 651 -19.88 37.22 21.61
C SER A 651 -21.23 37.80 22.05
N PHE A 652 -22.19 36.99 22.47
CA PHE A 652 -23.48 37.49 23.00
C PHE A 652 -23.47 37.70 24.52
N ALA A 653 -22.42 37.28 25.24
CA ALA A 653 -22.39 37.28 26.71
C ALA A 653 -21.11 37.83 27.37
N SER A 654 -20.07 38.25 26.63
CA SER A 654 -18.74 38.52 27.23
C SER A 654 -18.24 39.96 27.11
N ASN A 655 -18.84 40.87 27.88
CA ASN A 655 -18.09 42.01 28.44
C ASN A 655 -17.44 41.65 29.80
N PHE A 656 -17.55 40.39 30.26
CA PHE A 656 -17.23 40.03 31.66
C PHE A 656 -16.28 38.82 31.82
N LEU A 657 -15.89 38.13 30.73
CA LEU A 657 -15.12 36.87 30.79
C LEU A 657 -13.71 36.95 30.17
N ASP A 658 -13.32 38.11 29.63
CA ASP A 658 -12.01 38.31 29.00
C ASP A 658 -10.83 38.27 30.01
N SER A 659 -11.08 38.28 31.34
CA SER A 659 -10.00 38.28 32.34
C SER A 659 -9.43 36.91 32.73
N PHE A 660 -9.91 35.80 32.13
CA PHE A 660 -9.44 34.44 32.48
C PHE A 660 -8.68 33.72 31.36
N ARG A 661 -8.44 34.38 30.22
CA ARG A 661 -7.67 33.87 29.08
C ARG A 661 -6.61 34.86 28.60
N GLU A 662 -5.86 35.47 29.52
CA GLU A 662 -4.61 36.15 29.16
C GLU A 662 -3.53 35.09 28.87
N ASN A 663 -3.58 34.52 27.66
CA ASN A 663 -2.41 33.92 27.06
C ASN A 663 -1.73 35.08 26.31
N GLU A 664 -0.58 35.56 26.80
CA GLU A 664 0.18 36.75 26.32
C GLU A 664 0.69 36.65 24.85
N ASN A 665 0.11 35.78 24.03
CA ASN A 665 0.54 35.52 22.66
C ASN A 665 -0.37 36.23 21.66
N ALA A 666 0.15 37.31 21.03
CA ALA A 666 -0.57 38.09 20.02
C ALA A 666 -1.24 37.22 18.94
N LEU A 667 -0.65 36.07 18.56
CA LEU A 667 -1.21 35.16 17.56
C LEU A 667 -2.50 34.43 18.00
N ALA A 668 -2.73 34.23 19.30
CA ALA A 668 -3.98 33.62 19.79
C ALA A 668 -5.18 34.54 19.55
N GLU A 669 -4.96 35.86 19.65
CA GLU A 669 -5.98 36.86 19.30
C GLU A 669 -6.32 36.81 17.80
N TYR A 670 -5.34 36.57 16.93
CA TYR A 670 -5.59 36.41 15.49
C TYR A 670 -6.59 35.29 15.21
N GLY A 671 -6.49 34.14 15.89
CA GLY A 671 -7.40 33.02 15.69
C GLY A 671 -8.83 33.32 16.10
N ILE A 672 -9.02 33.92 17.29
CA ILE A 672 -10.34 34.36 17.76
C ILE A 672 -10.93 35.41 16.81
N HIS A 673 -10.14 36.40 16.40
CA HIS A 673 -10.59 37.43 15.47
C HIS A 673 -10.90 36.89 14.07
N MET A 674 -10.13 35.91 13.58
CA MET A 674 -10.39 35.27 12.29
C MET A 674 -11.70 34.49 12.30
N ILE A 675 -11.95 33.68 13.35
CA ILE A 675 -13.22 32.98 13.53
C ILE A 675 -14.38 33.98 13.53
N ARG A 676 -14.28 35.05 14.34
CA ARG A 676 -15.32 36.10 14.43
C ARG A 676 -15.59 36.76 13.08
N ARG A 677 -14.56 37.15 12.33
CA ARG A 677 -14.71 37.83 11.04
C ARG A 677 -15.23 36.90 9.92
N LEU A 678 -14.82 35.63 9.92
CA LEU A 678 -15.39 34.63 9.00
C LEU A 678 -16.87 34.41 9.29
N SER A 679 -17.30 34.40 10.56
CA SER A 679 -18.72 34.35 10.89
C SER A 679 -19.47 35.63 10.48
N GLN A 680 -18.86 36.81 10.61
CA GLN A 680 -19.43 38.08 10.17
C GLN A 680 -19.59 38.17 8.63
N SER A 681 -18.83 37.40 7.85
CA SER A 681 -19.01 37.32 6.39
C SER A 681 -20.20 36.45 5.96
N GLY A 682 -21.06 36.03 6.90
CA GLY A 682 -22.25 35.20 6.65
C GLY A 682 -21.96 33.69 6.53
N MET A 683 -20.75 33.25 6.89
CA MET A 683 -20.36 31.84 6.82
C MET A 683 -20.91 31.06 8.02
N SER A 684 -21.46 29.87 7.77
CA SER A 684 -21.96 28.99 8.84
C SER A 684 -20.82 28.49 9.74
N THR A 685 -21.10 28.09 10.98
CA THR A 685 -20.08 27.50 11.88
C THR A 685 -19.39 26.29 11.24
N TYR A 686 -20.17 25.48 10.54
CA TYR A 686 -19.69 24.36 9.73
C TYR A 686 -18.70 24.83 8.67
N ASP A 687 -19.05 25.84 7.86
CA ASP A 687 -18.19 26.31 6.77
C ASP A 687 -16.92 27.02 7.29
N VAL A 688 -17.01 27.77 8.40
CA VAL A 688 -15.82 28.39 9.02
C VAL A 688 -14.83 27.31 9.46
N GLY A 689 -15.31 26.27 10.14
CA GLY A 689 -14.46 25.20 10.65
C GLY A 689 -13.94 24.26 9.56
N LEU A 690 -14.84 23.67 8.77
CA LEU A 690 -14.52 22.59 7.84
C LEU A 690 -14.15 23.06 6.42
N SER A 691 -14.58 24.25 6.01
CA SER A 691 -14.27 24.76 4.67
C SER A 691 -13.06 25.69 4.65
N GLN A 692 -12.74 26.39 5.75
CA GLN A 692 -11.61 27.34 5.78
C GLN A 692 -10.52 26.94 6.77
N ILE A 693 -10.85 26.80 8.06
CA ILE A 693 -9.85 26.58 9.11
C ILE A 693 -9.14 25.23 8.94
N MET A 694 -9.90 24.15 8.86
CA MET A 694 -9.35 22.80 8.83
C MET A 694 -8.49 22.53 7.58
N PRO A 695 -8.95 22.82 6.34
CA PRO A 695 -8.12 22.59 5.16
C PRO A 695 -6.86 23.47 5.15
N THR A 696 -6.94 24.71 5.66
CA THR A 696 -5.76 25.59 5.76
C THR A 696 -4.73 25.03 6.73
N ALA A 697 -5.14 24.60 7.93
CA ALA A 697 -4.24 24.00 8.92
C ALA A 697 -3.59 22.71 8.40
N VAL A 698 -4.40 21.83 7.78
CA VAL A 698 -3.95 20.57 7.17
C VAL A 698 -2.97 20.82 6.02
N ALA A 699 -3.20 21.85 5.19
CA ALA A 699 -2.29 22.20 4.09
C ALA A 699 -0.97 22.83 4.59
N MET A 700 -1.01 23.55 5.70
CA MET A 700 0.14 24.28 6.24
C MET A 700 1.11 23.39 7.02
N VAL A 701 0.60 22.65 8.02
CA VAL A 701 1.48 22.00 9.02
C VAL A 701 2.43 20.99 8.38
N PRO A 702 1.98 19.97 7.61
CA PRO A 702 2.90 18.95 7.07
C PRO A 702 3.88 19.55 6.05
N ASN A 703 3.41 20.46 5.20
CA ASN A 703 4.24 21.12 4.18
C ASN A 703 5.37 21.95 4.80
N GLN A 704 5.06 22.82 5.77
CA GLN A 704 6.09 23.67 6.36
C GLN A 704 7.08 22.87 7.22
N SER A 705 6.57 21.84 7.91
CA SER A 705 7.38 20.91 8.68
C SER A 705 8.44 20.20 7.82
N GLN A 706 8.06 19.71 6.63
CA GLN A 706 9.01 19.06 5.73
C GLN A 706 10.03 20.06 5.15
N VAL A 707 9.60 21.27 4.82
CA VAL A 707 10.46 22.28 4.19
C VAL A 707 11.62 22.64 5.13
N PHE A 708 11.31 22.88 6.41
CA PHE A 708 12.34 23.15 7.41
C PHE A 708 13.36 22.00 7.51
N SER A 709 12.88 20.75 7.54
CA SER A 709 13.75 19.58 7.58
C SER A 709 14.63 19.46 6.33
N GLN A 710 14.09 19.77 5.14
CA GLN A 710 14.82 19.77 3.87
C GLN A 710 15.93 20.83 3.81
N ILE A 711 15.66 22.02 4.32
CA ILE A 711 16.64 23.12 4.44
C ILE A 711 17.79 22.68 5.35
N MET A 712 17.48 22.15 6.53
CA MET A 712 18.51 21.71 7.48
C MET A 712 19.29 20.51 6.97
N ASP A 713 18.64 19.59 6.27
CA ASP A 713 19.31 18.47 5.62
C ASP A 713 20.28 18.95 4.52
N HIS A 714 19.96 20.02 3.77
CA HIS A 714 20.91 20.58 2.81
C HIS A 714 22.13 21.19 3.51
N TYR A 715 21.93 22.13 4.43
CA TYR A 715 23.05 22.86 5.05
C TYR A 715 23.87 22.06 6.06
N LEU A 716 23.44 20.83 6.38
CA LEU A 716 24.20 19.86 7.16
C LEU A 716 24.70 18.69 6.31
N SER A 717 24.41 18.64 4.99
CA SER A 717 25.03 17.66 4.08
C SER A 717 26.43 18.10 3.67
N ASP A 718 27.20 17.18 3.09
CA ASP A 718 28.56 17.46 2.61
C ASP A 718 28.58 18.60 1.58
N GLU A 719 27.52 18.73 0.77
CA GLU A 719 27.41 19.78 -0.25
C GLU A 719 27.09 21.16 0.34
N GLY A 720 26.24 21.24 1.37
CA GLY A 720 25.78 22.51 1.94
C GLY A 720 26.60 23.00 3.14
N LEU A 721 27.45 22.16 3.72
CA LEU A 721 28.19 22.44 4.95
C LEU A 721 29.09 23.68 4.85
N GLU A 722 29.60 24.00 3.64
CA GLU A 722 30.43 25.19 3.41
C GLU A 722 29.72 26.51 3.72
N HIS A 723 28.38 26.53 3.65
CA HIS A 723 27.58 27.72 3.94
C HIS A 723 27.22 27.87 5.42
N LEU A 724 27.33 26.80 6.21
CA LEU A 724 26.92 26.78 7.61
C LEU A 724 27.63 27.85 8.45
N PRO A 725 28.97 28.08 8.34
CA PRO A 725 29.65 29.13 9.11
C PRO A 725 29.07 30.53 8.88
N GLU A 726 28.73 30.86 7.63
CA GLU A 726 28.13 32.16 7.28
C GLU A 726 26.69 32.27 7.77
N ILE A 727 25.91 31.19 7.67
CA ILE A 727 24.56 31.12 8.26
C ILE A 727 24.63 31.35 9.77
N GLN A 728 25.57 30.71 10.48
CA GLN A 728 25.76 30.89 11.92
C GLN A 728 26.20 32.32 12.28
N ARG A 729 27.03 32.96 11.44
CA ARG A 729 27.42 34.37 11.61
C ARG A 729 26.20 35.28 11.47
N LEU A 730 25.41 35.14 10.41
CA LEU A 730 24.20 35.92 10.16
C LEU A 730 23.14 35.71 11.26
N ALA A 731 22.99 34.47 11.74
CA ALA A 731 22.04 34.11 12.80
C ALA A 731 22.28 34.88 14.11
N ARG A 732 23.53 35.27 14.40
CA ARG A 732 23.92 36.04 15.61
C ARG A 732 23.77 37.54 15.46
N ILE A 733 23.58 38.04 14.24
CA ILE A 733 23.36 39.47 13.97
C ILE A 733 21.85 39.70 13.83
N ASP A 734 21.25 40.50 14.71
CA ASP A 734 19.83 40.85 14.59
C ASP A 734 19.67 42.12 13.76
N SER A 735 19.47 41.95 12.45
CA SER A 735 19.29 43.06 11.51
C SER A 735 18.43 42.64 10.31
N ARG A 736 17.75 43.60 9.70
CA ARG A 736 16.97 43.37 8.48
C ARG A 736 17.82 42.81 7.33
N GLU A 737 19.07 43.25 7.19
CA GLU A 737 19.98 42.74 6.15
C GLU A 737 20.31 41.26 6.38
N SER A 738 20.57 40.87 7.64
CA SER A 738 20.82 39.47 7.97
C SER A 738 19.58 38.59 7.77
N ASP A 739 18.38 39.08 8.08
CA ASP A 739 17.12 38.38 7.78
C ASP A 739 16.95 38.16 6.29
N GLU A 740 17.24 39.18 5.46
CA GLU A 740 17.15 39.04 4.00
C GLU A 740 18.16 38.02 3.45
N LYS A 741 19.39 38.00 3.96
CA LYS A 741 20.41 37.02 3.55
C LYS A 741 20.03 35.60 3.97
N LEU A 742 19.52 35.43 5.19
CA LEU A 742 19.02 34.12 5.66
C LEU A 742 17.81 33.65 4.85
N LEU A 743 16.91 34.55 4.47
CA LEU A 743 15.79 34.22 3.58
C LEU A 743 16.27 33.75 2.20
N ARG A 744 17.35 34.32 1.68
CA ARG A 744 17.96 33.86 0.42
C ARG A 744 18.56 32.45 0.56
N TYR A 745 19.19 32.13 1.70
CA TYR A 745 19.61 30.75 2.01
C TYR A 745 18.40 29.81 2.14
N VAL A 746 17.30 30.24 2.78
CA VAL A 746 16.06 29.47 2.85
C VAL A 746 15.59 29.12 1.43
N ASN A 747 15.44 30.09 0.54
CA ASN A 747 14.98 29.85 -0.83
C ASN A 747 15.88 28.89 -1.63
N GLU A 748 17.20 29.00 -1.51
CA GLU A 748 18.14 28.08 -2.18
C GLU A 748 18.08 26.67 -1.58
N GLY A 749 17.92 26.54 -0.25
CA GLY A 749 17.73 25.24 0.41
C GLY A 749 16.45 24.54 -0.06
N ILE A 750 15.34 25.30 -0.19
CA ILE A 750 14.07 24.80 -0.75
C ILE A 750 14.25 24.40 -2.22
N ARG A 751 14.97 25.20 -3.02
CA ARG A 751 15.19 24.92 -4.44
C ARG A 751 15.96 23.62 -4.66
N LEU A 752 17.00 23.37 -3.86
CA LEU A 752 17.89 22.22 -4.03
C LEU A 752 17.33 20.93 -3.42
N ASN A 753 16.70 21.01 -2.25
CA ASN A 753 16.22 19.82 -1.54
C ASN A 753 14.69 19.65 -1.57
N GLY A 754 13.92 20.63 -2.02
CA GLY A 754 12.47 20.54 -2.09
C GLY A 754 11.96 19.58 -3.16
N THR A 755 10.94 18.79 -2.82
CA THR A 755 10.28 17.81 -3.72
C THR A 755 8.86 18.25 -4.07
N PHE A 756 8.74 19.46 -4.59
CA PHE A 756 7.44 20.06 -4.92
C PHE A 756 7.04 19.79 -6.37
N GLY A 757 5.73 19.83 -6.59
CA GLY A 757 5.11 19.76 -7.90
C GLY A 757 3.62 20.01 -7.76
N SER A 758 2.92 20.11 -8.88
CA SER A 758 1.51 20.44 -8.86
C SER A 758 0.73 19.67 -9.92
N TYR A 759 -0.46 19.22 -9.54
CA TYR A 759 -1.41 18.60 -10.47
C TYR A 759 -2.38 19.64 -11.03
N ARG A 760 -2.69 19.50 -12.31
CA ARG A 760 -3.78 20.19 -13.00
C ARG A 760 -4.55 19.21 -13.87
N ARG A 761 -5.81 19.52 -14.12
CA ARG A 761 -6.61 18.88 -15.16
C ARG A 761 -6.57 19.77 -16.39
N SER A 762 -6.27 19.19 -17.55
CA SER A 762 -6.33 19.92 -18.81
C SER A 762 -7.80 20.06 -19.24
N GLU A 763 -8.24 21.27 -19.55
CA GLU A 763 -9.55 21.55 -20.17
C GLU A 763 -9.43 21.74 -21.69
N VAL A 764 -8.20 21.82 -22.18
CA VAL A 764 -7.87 22.07 -23.60
C VAL A 764 -6.97 20.97 -24.16
N SER A 765 -6.87 20.92 -25.48
CA SER A 765 -5.79 20.20 -26.17
C SER A 765 -4.59 21.13 -26.33
N HIS A 766 -3.40 20.68 -25.94
CA HIS A 766 -2.17 21.47 -26.08
C HIS A 766 -0.96 20.56 -26.31
N VAL A 767 0.08 21.08 -26.96
CA VAL A 767 1.37 20.37 -27.11
C VAL A 767 2.45 21.22 -26.46
N PHE A 768 3.01 20.71 -25.37
CA PHE A 768 4.13 21.33 -24.67
C PHE A 768 5.45 21.00 -25.36
N ASN A 769 6.36 21.96 -25.42
CA ASN A 769 7.78 21.71 -25.64
C ASN A 769 8.49 21.62 -24.29
N ASP A 770 8.67 20.40 -23.80
CA ASP A 770 9.20 20.09 -22.47
C ASP A 770 10.65 19.60 -22.61
N ASP A 771 11.62 20.53 -22.53
CA ASP A 771 13.05 20.27 -22.73
C ASP A 771 13.36 19.56 -24.07
N GLY A 772 12.72 20.00 -25.15
CA GLY A 772 12.87 19.43 -26.49
C GLY A 772 11.93 18.26 -26.79
N ARG A 773 11.20 17.76 -25.79
CA ARG A 773 10.18 16.72 -25.97
C ARG A 773 8.83 17.35 -26.27
N GLN A 774 8.19 16.93 -27.36
CA GLN A 774 6.80 17.31 -27.66
C GLN A 774 5.84 16.44 -26.85
N VAL A 775 5.06 17.07 -25.96
CA VAL A 775 4.15 16.38 -25.03
C VAL A 775 2.72 16.86 -25.28
N ALA A 776 1.91 16.02 -25.89
CA ALA A 776 0.50 16.32 -26.13
C ALA A 776 -0.35 16.03 -24.89
N VAL A 777 -1.29 16.91 -24.60
CA VAL A 777 -2.37 16.74 -23.60
C VAL A 777 -3.72 16.98 -24.27
N LYS A 778 -4.76 16.34 -23.74
CA LYS A 778 -6.16 16.45 -24.18
C LYS A 778 -7.07 16.87 -23.01
N PRO A 779 -8.27 17.40 -23.28
CA PRO A 779 -9.25 17.68 -22.24
C PRO A 779 -9.52 16.44 -21.38
N GLY A 780 -9.52 16.62 -20.05
CA GLY A 780 -9.67 15.57 -19.05
C GLY A 780 -8.35 14.99 -18.52
N ASP A 781 -7.23 15.15 -19.23
CA ASP A 781 -5.94 14.59 -18.82
C ASP A 781 -5.46 15.16 -17.48
N LYS A 782 -4.89 14.29 -16.65
CA LYS A 782 -4.20 14.68 -15.42
C LYS A 782 -2.75 15.04 -15.75
N VAL A 783 -2.37 16.29 -15.56
CA VAL A 783 -1.03 16.80 -15.84
C VAL A 783 -0.33 17.13 -14.53
N PHE A 784 0.86 16.58 -14.33
CA PHE A 784 1.73 16.88 -13.20
C PHE A 784 2.94 17.69 -13.67
N CYS A 785 3.12 18.88 -13.12
CA CYS A 785 4.31 19.69 -13.33
C CYS A 785 5.29 19.51 -12.16
N SER A 786 6.49 19.03 -12.46
CA SER A 786 7.58 18.90 -11.48
C SER A 786 8.25 20.24 -11.26
N PHE A 787 8.44 20.62 -9.99
CA PHE A 787 9.29 21.78 -9.66
C PHE A 787 10.74 21.37 -9.44
N VAL A 788 11.03 20.08 -9.27
CA VAL A 788 12.39 19.57 -9.01
C VAL A 788 13.31 19.78 -10.21
N GLY A 789 12.82 19.48 -11.41
CA GLY A 789 13.54 19.71 -12.67
C GLY A 789 13.64 21.21 -12.97
N ALA A 790 12.50 21.91 -12.91
CA ALA A 790 12.43 23.36 -13.14
C ALA A 790 13.35 24.17 -12.21
N ALA A 791 13.49 23.77 -10.94
CA ALA A 791 14.38 24.38 -9.96
C ALA A 791 15.87 24.24 -10.29
N ARG A 792 16.23 23.38 -11.25
CA ARG A 792 17.60 23.13 -11.72
C ARG A 792 17.78 23.46 -13.21
N ASP A 793 16.81 24.12 -13.85
CA ASP A 793 16.94 24.53 -15.25
C ASP A 793 18.11 25.52 -15.40
N PRO A 794 19.18 25.17 -16.15
CA PRO A 794 20.37 26.03 -16.25
C PRO A 794 20.11 27.35 -16.98
N ASN A 795 19.04 27.46 -17.77
CA ASN A 795 18.68 28.68 -18.47
C ASN A 795 18.06 29.73 -17.54
N ILE A 796 17.41 29.27 -16.46
CA ILE A 796 16.81 30.13 -15.44
C ILE A 796 17.73 30.27 -14.22
N PHE A 797 18.42 29.19 -13.87
CA PHE A 797 19.33 29.07 -12.75
C PHE A 797 20.76 28.76 -13.21
N PRO A 798 21.55 29.77 -13.65
CA PRO A 798 22.95 29.57 -13.96
C PRO A 798 23.70 28.98 -12.75
N ASN A 799 24.53 27.96 -13.00
CA ASN A 799 25.12 27.07 -11.99
C ASN A 799 24.02 26.47 -11.06
N PRO A 800 23.15 25.59 -11.58
CA PRO A 800 21.93 25.19 -10.89
C PRO A 800 22.18 24.43 -9.60
N ASP A 801 23.29 23.70 -9.48
CA ASP A 801 23.58 22.91 -8.27
C ASP A 801 24.28 23.71 -7.16
N ARG A 802 24.57 25.00 -7.38
CA ARG A 802 25.22 25.86 -6.37
C ARG A 802 24.23 26.81 -5.71
N VAL A 803 24.43 27.03 -4.42
CA VAL A 803 23.72 28.07 -3.65
C VAL A 803 24.20 29.44 -4.11
N ARG A 804 23.24 30.28 -4.55
CA ARG A 804 23.50 31.67 -4.91
C ARG A 804 22.45 32.59 -4.31
N LEU A 805 22.92 33.60 -3.58
CA LEU A 805 22.04 34.55 -2.90
C LEU A 805 21.58 35.69 -3.80
N ASP A 806 22.19 35.90 -4.96
CA ASP A 806 21.91 37.02 -5.87
C ASP A 806 20.81 36.72 -6.91
N ARG A 807 20.17 35.54 -6.83
CA ARG A 807 19.11 35.15 -7.77
C ARG A 807 17.87 36.05 -7.65
N PRO A 808 17.17 36.36 -8.76
CA PRO A 808 15.89 37.07 -8.73
C PRO A 808 14.83 36.29 -7.94
N ARG A 809 14.06 36.97 -7.08
CA ARG A 809 13.06 36.31 -6.22
C ARG A 809 11.91 35.67 -7.00
N ASP A 810 11.56 36.23 -8.15
CA ASP A 810 10.45 35.73 -8.98
C ASP A 810 10.84 34.50 -9.83
N SER A 811 12.11 34.06 -9.76
CA SER A 811 12.55 32.82 -10.40
C SER A 811 12.10 31.56 -9.65
N TYR A 812 11.76 31.65 -8.36
CA TYR A 812 11.43 30.49 -7.55
C TYR A 812 9.95 30.07 -7.71
N LEU A 813 9.71 28.83 -8.15
CA LEU A 813 8.36 28.29 -8.40
C LEU A 813 7.72 27.57 -7.19
N HIS A 814 8.46 27.33 -6.11
CA HIS A 814 8.05 26.39 -5.06
C HIS A 814 6.80 26.83 -4.25
N TYR A 815 6.40 28.10 -4.33
CA TYR A 815 5.13 28.60 -3.77
C TYR A 815 3.98 28.70 -4.79
N GLY A 816 4.18 28.23 -6.02
CA GLY A 816 3.24 28.38 -7.13
C GLY A 816 3.29 29.76 -7.79
N ILE A 817 2.54 29.90 -8.90
CA ILE A 817 2.35 31.14 -9.66
C ILE A 817 0.86 31.34 -9.90
N GLY A 818 0.42 32.60 -10.05
CA GLY A 818 -0.92 32.96 -10.47
C GLY A 818 -1.96 32.80 -9.36
N ASP A 819 -3.20 32.48 -9.75
CA ASP A 819 -4.38 32.41 -8.89
C ASP A 819 -4.28 31.38 -7.74
N HIS A 820 -3.31 30.47 -7.82
CA HIS A 820 -3.05 29.42 -6.83
C HIS A 820 -1.71 29.58 -6.12
N THR A 821 -1.13 30.79 -6.16
CA THR A 821 0.01 31.12 -5.30
C THR A 821 -0.36 30.82 -3.84
N CYS A 822 0.55 30.17 -3.12
CA CYS A 822 0.31 29.71 -1.76
C CYS A 822 -0.15 30.87 -0.85
N LEU A 823 -1.34 30.72 -0.22
CA LEU A 823 -1.90 31.72 0.69
C LEU A 823 -0.94 32.05 1.85
N GLY A 824 -0.14 31.07 2.29
CA GLY A 824 0.82 31.22 3.38
C GLY A 824 2.25 31.56 2.96
N LYS A 825 2.49 31.98 1.71
CA LYS A 825 3.85 32.23 1.17
C LYS A 825 4.69 33.15 2.08
N GLU A 826 4.19 34.35 2.36
CA GLU A 826 4.96 35.34 3.14
C GLU A 826 5.15 34.89 4.60
N ALA A 827 4.12 34.28 5.19
CA ALA A 827 4.20 33.70 6.54
C ALA A 827 5.26 32.58 6.63
N SER A 828 5.30 31.70 5.62
CA SER A 828 6.27 30.61 5.50
C SER A 828 7.70 31.12 5.39
N MET A 829 7.93 32.12 4.54
CA MET A 829 9.26 32.72 4.35
C MET A 829 9.81 33.29 5.66
N VAL A 830 8.98 34.00 6.43
CA VAL A 830 9.38 34.53 7.74
C VAL A 830 9.60 33.41 8.76
N ALA A 831 8.68 32.45 8.84
CA ALA A 831 8.76 31.32 9.77
C ALA A 831 10.06 30.52 9.58
N LEU A 832 10.33 30.07 8.36
CA LEU A 832 11.52 29.27 8.03
C LEU A 832 12.81 30.05 8.26
N THR A 833 12.82 31.37 7.99
CA THR A 833 13.98 32.24 8.26
C THR A 833 14.22 32.37 9.77
N ALA A 834 13.18 32.55 10.57
CA ALA A 834 13.26 32.63 12.04
C ALA A 834 13.74 31.30 12.66
N MET A 835 13.26 30.16 12.15
CA MET A 835 13.71 28.83 12.58
C MET A 835 15.18 28.60 12.21
N LEU A 836 15.58 28.89 10.96
CA LEU A 836 16.98 28.79 10.52
C LEU A 836 17.90 29.68 11.34
N ARG A 837 17.48 30.92 11.64
CA ARG A 837 18.19 31.83 12.54
C ARG A 837 18.36 31.22 13.92
N THR A 838 17.30 30.66 14.50
CA THR A 838 17.34 30.12 15.87
C THR A 838 18.29 28.92 15.96
N VAL A 839 18.21 28.00 15.00
CA VAL A 839 19.07 26.81 14.95
C VAL A 839 20.50 27.16 14.53
N GLY A 840 20.68 28.16 13.67
CA GLY A 840 22.00 28.69 13.30
C GLY A 840 22.76 29.34 14.46
N LYS A 841 22.11 29.63 15.59
CA LYS A 841 22.80 30.10 16.81
C LYS A 841 23.50 28.95 17.57
N LEU A 842 23.14 27.69 17.31
CA LEU A 842 23.72 26.52 17.98
C LEU A 842 25.22 26.38 17.65
N GLN A 843 26.04 26.22 18.68
CA GLN A 843 27.49 26.08 18.52
C GLN A 843 27.83 24.67 18.00
N ASN A 844 28.75 24.58 17.04
CA ASN A 844 29.22 23.32 16.46
C ASN A 844 28.08 22.37 16.02
N LEU A 845 27.02 22.93 15.44
CA LEU A 845 25.89 22.18 14.90
C LEU A 845 26.35 21.22 13.80
N ARG A 846 25.98 19.94 13.93
CA ARG A 846 26.35 18.86 13.00
C ARG A 846 25.32 17.73 13.04
N ARG A 847 25.33 16.86 12.03
CA ARG A 847 24.50 15.63 12.06
C ARG A 847 24.95 14.71 13.19
N ALA A 848 24.00 14.02 13.82
CA ALA A 848 24.33 12.90 14.70
C ALA A 848 25.03 11.78 13.89
N PRO A 849 25.97 11.02 14.48
CA PRO A 849 26.70 10.00 13.75
C PRO A 849 25.79 8.83 13.34
N GLY A 850 26.05 8.28 12.14
CA GLY A 850 25.35 7.10 11.62
C GLY A 850 23.94 7.37 11.10
N PRO A 851 23.09 6.32 10.96
CA PRO A 851 21.76 6.43 10.36
C PRO A 851 20.82 7.45 11.02
N GLN A 852 20.97 7.69 12.32
CA GLN A 852 20.12 8.64 13.06
C GLN A 852 20.28 10.11 12.61
N GLY A 853 21.43 10.46 12.00
CA GLY A 853 21.67 11.79 11.44
C GLY A 853 21.34 11.89 9.95
N GLN A 854 20.64 10.90 9.39
CA GLN A 854 20.31 10.87 7.97
C GLN A 854 18.81 10.76 7.76
N LEU A 855 18.26 11.61 6.88
CA LEU A 855 16.92 11.40 6.36
C LEU A 855 16.96 10.21 5.40
N LYS A 856 16.27 9.11 5.73
CA LYS A 856 16.17 7.95 4.84
C LYS A 856 15.30 8.29 3.63
N LYS A 857 15.94 8.72 2.54
CA LYS A 857 15.33 9.04 1.25
C LYS A 857 15.45 7.88 0.28
N VAL A 858 14.39 7.60 -0.47
CA VAL A 858 14.38 6.62 -1.55
C VAL A 858 14.09 7.34 -2.88
N PRO A 859 15.02 7.31 -3.85
CA PRO A 859 14.87 8.02 -5.11
C PRO A 859 13.64 7.57 -5.91
N ARG A 860 13.06 8.52 -6.65
CA ARG A 860 11.96 8.33 -7.59
C ARG A 860 12.32 9.01 -8.93
N PRO A 861 11.67 8.61 -10.05
CA PRO A 861 11.90 9.25 -11.34
C PRO A 861 11.71 10.77 -11.31
N GLY A 862 12.46 11.50 -12.14
CA GLY A 862 12.34 12.96 -12.27
C GLY A 862 12.99 13.76 -11.13
N GLY A 863 13.95 13.16 -10.41
CA GLY A 863 14.68 13.81 -9.30
C GLY A 863 13.92 13.83 -7.97
N PHE A 864 12.70 13.28 -7.93
CA PHE A 864 11.93 13.14 -6.70
C PHE A 864 12.54 12.10 -5.77
N TYR A 865 12.12 12.14 -4.52
CA TYR A 865 12.34 11.07 -3.56
C TYR A 865 11.16 11.00 -2.60
N VAL A 866 11.00 9.84 -1.97
CA VAL A 866 10.07 9.64 -0.85
C VAL A 866 10.87 9.30 0.40
N TYR A 867 10.32 9.55 1.57
CA TYR A 867 10.95 9.17 2.83
C TYR A 867 10.53 7.77 3.25
N MET A 868 11.24 7.22 4.22
CA MET A 868 10.77 6.09 5.00
C MET A 868 10.34 6.55 6.39
N ARG A 869 9.40 5.80 6.99
CA ARG A 869 9.12 5.91 8.42
C ARG A 869 10.38 5.63 9.24
N ASP A 870 10.36 6.05 10.49
CA ASP A 870 11.44 5.85 11.47
C ASP A 870 11.84 4.37 11.68
N ASP A 871 10.88 3.46 11.55
CA ASP A 871 11.10 2.01 11.58
C ASP A 871 11.59 1.41 10.24
N HIS A 872 11.72 2.23 9.19
CA HIS A 872 11.99 1.80 7.81
C HIS A 872 10.98 0.76 7.28
N GLY A 873 9.78 0.69 7.86
CA GLY A 873 8.76 -0.30 7.55
C GLY A 873 7.87 0.06 6.36
N SER A 874 7.74 1.35 6.05
CA SER A 874 6.93 1.83 4.95
C SER A 874 7.47 3.15 4.40
N TYR A 875 7.18 3.41 3.13
CA TYR A 875 7.29 4.75 2.58
C TYR A 875 6.38 5.73 3.31
N PHE A 876 6.85 6.98 3.40
CA PHE A 876 6.08 8.10 3.92
C PHE A 876 6.42 9.36 3.14
N VAL A 877 5.45 10.29 3.06
CA VAL A 877 5.59 11.50 2.24
C VAL A 877 6.46 12.56 2.91
N PHE A 878 6.57 12.53 4.24
CA PHE A 878 7.28 13.53 5.03
C PHE A 878 8.48 12.94 5.76
N PRO A 879 9.50 13.74 6.08
CA PRO A 879 10.59 13.29 6.94
C PRO A 879 10.06 13.04 8.36
N CYS A 880 10.47 11.94 8.97
CA CYS A 880 10.01 11.54 10.31
C CYS A 880 11.02 11.85 11.42
N THR A 881 12.31 11.70 11.16
CA THR A 881 13.38 11.80 12.18
C THR A 881 14.67 12.31 11.56
N PHE A 882 15.34 13.26 12.22
CA PHE A 882 16.66 13.78 11.83
C PHE A 882 17.40 14.30 13.05
N LYS A 883 18.30 13.49 13.61
CA LYS A 883 19.04 13.87 14.83
C LYS A 883 20.29 14.67 14.51
N VAL A 884 20.48 15.72 15.30
CA VAL A 884 21.65 16.61 15.21
C VAL A 884 22.33 16.73 16.57
N HIS A 885 23.63 17.01 16.54
CA HIS A 885 24.45 17.33 17.69
C HIS A 885 24.83 18.80 17.67
N TYR A 886 24.96 19.38 18.87
CA TYR A 886 25.52 20.71 19.06
C TYR A 886 26.22 20.78 20.42
N ASP A 887 27.03 21.81 20.58
CA ASP A 887 27.82 22.05 21.78
C ASP A 887 27.34 23.33 22.49
N GLY A 888 27.79 23.52 23.72
CA GLY A 888 27.51 24.74 24.50
C GLY A 888 26.06 24.85 25.01
N PRO A 889 25.76 25.89 25.81
CA PRO A 889 24.42 26.12 26.33
C PRO A 889 23.49 26.65 25.23
N LEU A 890 22.20 26.35 25.36
CA LEU A 890 21.17 26.99 24.55
C LEU A 890 21.01 28.48 24.93
N PRO A 891 20.63 29.35 23.98
CA PRO A 891 20.31 30.75 24.27
C PRO A 891 19.23 30.87 25.37
N SER A 892 19.37 31.85 26.27
CA SER A 892 18.43 32.08 27.38
C SER A 892 17.04 32.53 26.90
N PHE A 893 15.97 32.08 27.56
CA PHE A 893 14.63 32.65 27.40
C PHE A 893 14.60 34.11 27.86
N ARG A 894 14.12 35.02 27.00
CA ARG A 894 13.47 36.24 27.48
C ARG A 894 11.98 35.92 27.59
N ARG A 895 11.46 35.63 28.79
CA ARG A 895 10.02 35.76 29.05
C ARG A 895 9.72 37.25 28.91
N GLY A 896 9.08 37.66 27.82
CA GLY A 896 8.69 39.05 27.65
C GLY A 896 7.68 39.43 28.72
N ARG A 897 8.06 40.25 29.70
CA ARG A 897 7.11 41.25 30.21
C ARG A 897 6.97 42.26 29.09
N ALA A 898 5.82 42.29 28.43
CA ALA A 898 5.46 43.44 27.61
C ALA A 898 5.11 44.58 28.57
N GLU A 899 5.99 45.56 28.70
CA GLU A 899 5.66 46.84 29.32
C GLU A 899 4.71 47.60 28.38
N HIS A 900 3.46 47.72 28.84
CA HIS A 900 2.39 48.68 28.50
C HIS A 900 1.90 48.85 27.06
#